data_AF-A0A3P9IJ55-F1
#
_entry.id   AF-A0A3P9IJ55-F1
#
_cell.length_a   1.000
_cell.length_b   1.000
_cell.length_c   1.000
_cell.angle_alpha   90.00
_cell.angle_beta   90.00
_cell.angle_gamma   90.00
#
_symmetry.space_group_name_H-M   'P 1'
#
loop_
_entity.id
_entity.type
_entity.pdbx_description
1 polymer ?
#
loop_
_entity_poly.entity_id
_entity_poly.type
_entity_poly.pdbx_seq_one_letter_code
_entity_poly.pdbx_strand_id
1 'polypeptide(L)'
;MYFVEKSDMYFNVSCRMMGVARASILSFVIDTTGSMSDEIEEARSVAYEIIDSKQGMQDEPSEYILVPFNDPDFGPLFRTTDPEKMKTEISKLTAKDGGDEPEMCMSGIQLALTGASSSSEIYVFTDATAKDIALKDTIDALLISTKSTLSFFKTGATGRRRRSLRAASFDDYKDLALASGGQAIRVSKSELPQATDIIRDTSTSALVTVLQRARNDGTEETFSFMLDESLKNITLYITGRSISFTLTNPTGVSQTHNEANGKLATFRTVGNLWRIRLSDDRQTGTWQISIKSNGPYTLTIRGQSTVTFIYDFVESFSGPHPGYAPVSGRPQAGQPATLMLLVTGRNGPSSVTVKNIDLVMASSPETITSCKIQNMGNGDILATVDAVPKEKFVISVKGTDKVSNSDFQRQSTTRMSVSSVHIKAVVDKSVEPGKIVILPFSVVTQGDGGLYTINARNDRDFPMNFPSSLTLTSGLYSNATLTVTPPANTQSGTDATLTIEAKSPDGADSNFIILRLSVVTKITDFFPPQCGDVTVVADDCPRDASMCGSFRWELSANITDDNGTGIKSISLRQGNGNLSHTLLTDPIVQVVYSASCCSQTVEIVAVDKVGNAGRCYHSIARSGSPPALHLSLLLWLGLLVSVFSVKP
;
A
#
# COMPACT_ATOMS: atom_id res chain seq x y z
N MET A 1 1.26 22.33 8.27
CA MET A 1 0.39 21.43 7.49
C MET A 1 1.09 20.82 6.27
N TYR A 2 2.42 20.58 6.37
CA TYR A 2 3.29 19.95 5.35
C TYR A 2 3.74 18.52 5.77
N PHE A 3 3.11 17.97 6.81
CA PHE A 3 3.64 16.81 7.55
C PHE A 3 2.90 15.50 7.28
N VAL A 4 1.66 15.53 6.79
CA VAL A 4 0.83 14.30 6.65
C VAL A 4 1.01 13.67 5.27
N GLU A 5 1.11 14.46 4.19
CA GLU A 5 1.41 13.94 2.85
C GLU A 5 2.82 13.32 2.75
N LYS A 6 3.69 13.71 3.69
CA LYS A 6 5.01 13.12 3.87
C LYS A 6 4.97 11.78 4.58
N SER A 7 3.96 11.39 5.36
CA SER A 7 4.11 10.19 6.22
C SER A 7 4.18 8.88 5.44
N ASP A 8 3.36 8.67 4.40
CA ASP A 8 3.41 7.42 3.61
C ASP A 8 4.55 7.41 2.59
N MET A 9 4.85 8.57 2.00
CA MET A 9 6.01 8.73 1.13
C MET A 9 7.31 8.57 1.92
N TYR A 10 7.41 9.12 3.14
CA TYR A 10 8.56 8.94 4.03
C TYR A 10 8.55 7.56 4.69
N PHE A 11 7.44 6.86 4.87
CA PHE A 11 7.48 5.48 5.37
C PHE A 11 8.09 4.55 4.33
N ASN A 12 7.65 4.64 3.07
CA ASN A 12 8.26 3.88 1.98
C ASN A 12 9.68 4.35 1.67
N VAL A 13 9.98 5.66 1.65
CA VAL A 13 11.34 6.18 1.43
C VAL A 13 12.27 5.91 2.64
N SER A 14 11.77 5.92 3.88
CA SER A 14 12.56 5.61 5.09
C SER A 14 12.80 4.11 5.20
N CYS A 15 11.83 3.24 4.83
CA CYS A 15 12.10 1.81 4.68
C CYS A 15 13.09 1.54 3.53
N ARG A 16 13.00 2.31 2.44
CA ARG A 16 13.93 2.32 1.29
C ARG A 16 15.35 2.78 1.67
N MET A 17 15.49 3.68 2.65
CA MET A 17 16.78 4.13 3.20
C MET A 17 17.34 3.26 4.35
N MET A 18 16.49 2.56 5.10
CA MET A 18 16.92 1.74 6.26
C MET A 18 17.27 0.28 5.89
N GLY A 19 17.24 -0.10 4.61
CA GLY A 19 17.54 -1.48 4.19
C GLY A 19 16.56 -2.51 4.75
N VAL A 20 15.34 -2.08 5.10
CA VAL A 20 14.32 -2.94 5.69
C VAL A 20 13.68 -3.76 4.57
N ALA A 21 13.74 -5.09 4.72
CA ALA A 21 13.07 -6.05 3.87
C ALA A 21 11.60 -5.64 3.66
N ARG A 22 11.08 -5.84 2.44
CA ARG A 22 9.67 -5.62 2.11
C ARG A 22 8.79 -6.16 3.24
N ALA A 23 8.03 -5.28 3.88
CA ALA A 23 6.94 -5.67 4.77
C ALA A 23 5.99 -6.56 3.96
N SER A 24 5.95 -7.86 4.28
CA SER A 24 5.05 -8.80 3.60
C SER A 24 3.67 -8.64 4.22
N ILE A 25 2.70 -8.15 3.44
CA ILE A 25 1.30 -8.15 3.84
C ILE A 25 0.64 -9.38 3.25
N LEU A 26 -0.09 -10.10 4.10
CA LEU A 26 -0.88 -11.25 3.69
C LEU A 26 -2.34 -10.82 3.57
N SER A 27 -2.84 -10.74 2.33
CA SER A 27 -4.22 -10.32 2.06
C SER A 27 -5.07 -11.47 1.52
N PHE A 28 -6.22 -11.67 2.14
CA PHE A 28 -7.23 -12.64 1.73
C PHE A 28 -8.49 -11.93 1.24
N VAL A 29 -8.96 -12.30 0.06
CA VAL A 29 -10.22 -11.85 -0.52
C VAL A 29 -11.10 -13.08 -0.69
N ILE A 30 -12.12 -13.23 0.14
CA ILE A 30 -12.87 -14.49 0.28
C ILE A 30 -14.34 -14.25 -0.05
N ASP A 31 -14.82 -15.05 -0.98
CA ASP A 31 -16.23 -15.17 -1.33
C ASP A 31 -17.03 -15.81 -0.17
N THR A 32 -18.15 -15.19 0.17
CA THR A 32 -19.04 -15.60 1.28
C THR A 32 -20.47 -15.89 0.82
N THR A 33 -20.71 -16.07 -0.48
CA THR A 33 -22.03 -16.43 -1.00
C THR A 33 -22.46 -17.83 -0.56
N GLY A 34 -23.76 -18.12 -0.65
CA GLY A 34 -24.32 -19.42 -0.28
C GLY A 34 -23.76 -20.59 -1.10
N SER A 35 -23.26 -20.37 -2.33
CA SER A 35 -22.65 -21.43 -3.14
C SER A 35 -21.30 -21.89 -2.59
N MET A 36 -20.56 -20.98 -1.94
CA MET A 36 -19.35 -21.30 -1.17
C MET A 36 -19.61 -22.11 0.11
N SER A 37 -20.86 -22.50 0.43
CA SER A 37 -21.18 -23.23 1.68
C SER A 37 -20.40 -24.53 1.84
N ASP A 38 -20.08 -25.17 0.73
CA ASP A 38 -19.29 -26.38 0.70
C ASP A 38 -17.78 -26.08 0.86
N GLU A 39 -17.28 -24.99 0.28
CA GLU A 39 -15.87 -24.64 0.17
C GLU A 39 -15.35 -23.70 1.28
N ILE A 40 -16.23 -22.96 1.95
CA ILE A 40 -15.81 -21.88 2.87
C ILE A 40 -15.02 -22.41 4.07
N GLU A 41 -15.38 -23.58 4.60
CA GLU A 41 -14.63 -24.23 5.68
C GLU A 41 -13.20 -24.58 5.23
N GLU A 42 -13.05 -25.01 3.99
CA GLU A 42 -11.75 -25.33 3.42
C GLU A 42 -10.93 -24.06 3.17
N ALA A 43 -11.56 -22.98 2.67
CA ALA A 43 -10.91 -21.68 2.53
C ALA A 43 -10.44 -21.13 3.88
N ARG A 44 -11.24 -21.28 4.96
CA ARG A 44 -10.83 -20.92 6.33
C ARG A 44 -9.67 -21.78 6.80
N SER A 45 -9.73 -23.10 6.59
CA SER A 45 -8.67 -24.05 6.96
C SER A 45 -7.34 -23.69 6.29
N VAL A 46 -7.35 -23.43 4.98
CA VAL A 46 -6.18 -22.97 4.21
C VAL A 46 -5.65 -21.67 4.79
N ALA A 47 -6.51 -20.67 5.06
CA ALA A 47 -6.09 -19.41 5.63
C ALA A 47 -5.45 -19.58 7.03
N TYR A 48 -6.00 -20.45 7.88
CA TYR A 48 -5.43 -20.78 9.20
C TYR A 48 -4.08 -21.44 9.08
N GLU A 49 -3.96 -22.47 8.23
CA GLU A 49 -2.70 -23.18 8.01
C GLU A 49 -1.59 -22.21 7.55
N ILE A 50 -1.92 -21.25 6.68
CA ILE A 50 -0.97 -20.22 6.24
C ILE A 50 -0.57 -19.31 7.40
N ILE A 51 -1.53 -18.80 8.19
CA ILE A 51 -1.27 -17.92 9.33
C ILE A 51 -0.38 -18.62 10.35
N ASP A 52 -0.76 -19.84 10.75
CA ASP A 52 -0.04 -20.64 11.75
C ASP A 52 1.37 -21.04 11.26
N SER A 53 1.53 -21.31 9.96
CA SER A 53 2.85 -21.63 9.39
C SER A 53 3.87 -20.49 9.46
N LYS A 54 3.41 -19.27 9.68
CA LYS A 54 4.24 -18.06 9.69
C LYS A 54 4.37 -17.40 11.05
N GLN A 55 3.42 -17.65 11.94
CA GLN A 55 3.40 -17.04 13.27
C GLN A 55 4.70 -17.34 14.02
N GLY A 56 5.40 -16.29 14.47
CA GLY A 56 6.67 -16.41 15.19
C GLY A 56 7.88 -16.79 14.32
N MET A 57 7.73 -16.83 12.99
CA MET A 57 8.82 -17.07 12.04
C MET A 57 9.35 -15.73 11.49
N GLN A 58 10.54 -15.75 10.89
CA GLN A 58 11.11 -14.57 10.23
C GLN A 58 10.22 -14.04 9.08
N ASP A 59 9.40 -14.92 8.49
CA ASP A 59 8.46 -14.60 7.42
C ASP A 59 7.06 -14.16 7.92
N GLU A 60 6.92 -13.86 9.21
CA GLU A 60 5.67 -13.35 9.76
C GLU A 60 5.25 -12.05 9.04
N PRO A 61 4.02 -11.98 8.48
CA PRO A 61 3.53 -10.78 7.83
C PRO A 61 3.53 -9.59 8.78
N SER A 62 3.86 -8.40 8.28
CA SER A 62 3.75 -7.17 9.06
C SER A 62 2.30 -6.79 9.36
N GLU A 63 1.38 -7.21 8.50
CA GLU A 63 -0.04 -6.96 8.60
C GLU A 63 -0.84 -8.04 7.85
N TYR A 64 -2.05 -8.32 8.33
CA TYR A 64 -3.03 -9.19 7.71
C TYR A 64 -4.23 -8.37 7.26
N ILE A 65 -4.71 -8.63 6.04
CA ILE A 65 -5.90 -8.00 5.46
C ILE A 65 -6.91 -9.09 5.09
N LEU A 66 -8.17 -8.90 5.48
CA LEU A 66 -9.30 -9.72 5.06
C LEU A 66 -10.35 -8.84 4.40
N VAL A 67 -10.78 -9.24 3.21
CA VAL A 67 -11.93 -8.63 2.51
C VAL A 67 -12.92 -9.75 2.16
N PRO A 68 -13.99 -9.93 2.95
CA PRO A 68 -15.09 -10.78 2.53
C PRO A 68 -15.85 -10.08 1.40
N PHE A 69 -16.41 -10.84 0.46
CA PHE A 69 -17.37 -10.29 -0.50
C PHE A 69 -18.54 -11.24 -0.71
N ASN A 70 -19.67 -10.68 -1.10
CA ASN A 70 -20.93 -11.36 -1.34
C ASN A 70 -21.68 -10.62 -2.49
N ASP A 71 -22.92 -10.99 -2.76
CA ASP A 71 -23.80 -10.27 -3.66
C ASP A 71 -25.11 -9.90 -2.93
N PRO A 72 -25.47 -8.61 -2.82
CA PRO A 72 -24.90 -7.43 -3.50
C PRO A 72 -23.78 -6.69 -2.76
N ASP A 73 -23.47 -7.13 -1.54
CA ASP A 73 -22.57 -6.40 -0.64
C ASP A 73 -21.13 -6.94 -0.66
N PHE A 74 -20.15 -6.08 -0.43
CA PHE A 74 -18.75 -6.47 -0.30
C PHE A 74 -18.07 -5.70 0.84
N GLY A 75 -17.03 -6.30 1.42
CA GLY A 75 -16.36 -5.79 2.61
C GLY A 75 -17.19 -5.99 3.89
N PRO A 76 -16.87 -5.25 4.97
CA PRO A 76 -15.81 -4.23 5.06
C PRO A 76 -14.40 -4.83 5.04
N LEU A 77 -13.41 -4.02 4.68
CA LEU A 77 -12.00 -4.37 4.85
C LEU A 77 -11.66 -4.46 6.34
N PHE A 78 -11.12 -5.60 6.76
CA PHE A 78 -10.54 -5.80 8.08
C PHE A 78 -9.02 -5.88 7.99
N ARG A 79 -8.32 -5.21 8.91
CA ARG A 79 -6.86 -5.20 8.99
C ARG A 79 -6.38 -5.35 10.43
N THR A 80 -5.32 -6.12 10.64
CA THR A 80 -4.73 -6.35 11.95
C THR A 80 -3.28 -6.81 11.82
N THR A 81 -2.45 -6.51 12.83
CA THR A 81 -1.12 -7.10 12.98
C THR A 81 -1.12 -8.36 13.85
N ASP A 82 -2.27 -8.68 14.46
CA ASP A 82 -2.43 -9.81 15.39
C ASP A 82 -3.04 -11.03 14.67
N PRO A 83 -2.30 -12.16 14.57
CA PRO A 83 -2.76 -13.36 13.88
C PRO A 83 -3.98 -14.01 14.54
N GLU A 84 -4.15 -13.92 15.86
CA GLU A 84 -5.31 -14.51 16.55
C GLU A 84 -6.59 -13.70 16.28
N LYS A 85 -6.48 -12.37 16.22
CA LYS A 85 -7.60 -11.53 15.77
C LYS A 85 -7.97 -11.83 14.32
N MET A 86 -6.99 -12.02 13.45
CA MET A 86 -7.23 -12.40 12.07
C MET A 86 -7.97 -13.75 11.98
N LYS A 87 -7.51 -14.77 12.71
CA LYS A 87 -8.19 -16.07 12.77
C LYS A 87 -9.60 -15.96 13.31
N THR A 88 -9.81 -15.11 14.32
CA THR A 88 -11.13 -14.82 14.88
C THR A 88 -12.06 -14.20 13.85
N GLU A 89 -11.62 -13.22 13.06
CA GLU A 89 -12.45 -12.65 12.01
C GLU A 89 -12.74 -13.65 10.88
N ILE A 90 -11.75 -14.44 10.46
CA ILE A 90 -11.96 -15.52 9.48
C ILE A 90 -12.99 -16.53 9.99
N SER A 91 -13.01 -16.84 11.29
CA SER A 91 -13.97 -17.79 11.89
C SER A 91 -15.43 -17.33 11.75
N LYS A 92 -15.65 -16.02 11.62
CA LYS A 92 -16.99 -15.43 11.49
C LYS A 92 -17.53 -15.50 10.06
N LEU A 93 -16.69 -15.84 9.07
CA LEU A 93 -17.10 -15.90 7.67
C LEU A 93 -18.09 -17.04 7.46
N THR A 94 -19.38 -16.74 7.30
CA THR A 94 -20.40 -17.75 6.99
C THR A 94 -20.89 -17.60 5.57
N ALA A 95 -20.92 -18.70 4.82
CA ALA A 95 -21.51 -18.75 3.49
C ALA A 95 -23.03 -18.63 3.61
N LYS A 96 -23.56 -17.46 3.26
CA LYS A 96 -24.98 -17.15 3.37
C LYS A 96 -25.39 -16.21 2.25
N ASP A 97 -26.68 -16.28 1.93
CA ASP A 97 -27.31 -15.38 0.98
C ASP A 97 -26.59 -15.44 -0.38
N GLY A 98 -26.68 -14.38 -1.18
CA GLY A 98 -26.22 -14.35 -2.56
C GLY A 98 -27.40 -14.16 -3.50
N GLY A 99 -27.31 -13.13 -4.33
CA GLY A 99 -28.27 -12.85 -5.39
C GLY A 99 -28.19 -13.86 -6.54
N ASP A 100 -28.05 -13.35 -7.75
CA ASP A 100 -27.79 -14.15 -8.94
C ASP A 100 -26.29 -14.23 -9.23
N GLU A 101 -25.77 -15.42 -9.55
CA GLU A 101 -24.43 -15.54 -10.15
C GLU A 101 -24.41 -14.69 -11.43
N PRO A 102 -23.46 -13.74 -11.60
CA PRO A 102 -22.11 -13.63 -10.99
C PRO A 102 -21.94 -12.60 -9.84
N GLU A 103 -20.77 -12.55 -9.18
CA GLU A 103 -20.57 -11.86 -7.88
C GLU A 103 -19.70 -10.57 -7.88
N MET A 104 -19.63 -9.84 -6.76
CA MET A 104 -18.88 -8.56 -6.60
C MET A 104 -17.37 -8.73 -6.32
N CYS A 105 -16.74 -9.69 -7.00
CA CYS A 105 -15.35 -10.06 -6.78
C CYS A 105 -14.37 -8.91 -7.09
N MET A 106 -14.60 -8.12 -8.14
CA MET A 106 -13.67 -7.03 -8.51
C MET A 106 -13.67 -5.91 -7.47
N SER A 107 -14.83 -5.61 -6.87
CA SER A 107 -14.96 -4.63 -5.80
C SER A 107 -14.20 -5.06 -4.54
N GLY A 108 -14.28 -6.35 -4.19
CA GLY A 108 -13.47 -6.93 -3.10
C GLY A 108 -11.95 -6.81 -3.36
N ILE A 109 -11.52 -7.07 -4.59
CA ILE A 109 -10.11 -6.92 -5.00
C ILE A 109 -9.67 -5.45 -4.96
N GLN A 110 -10.52 -4.52 -5.39
CA GLN A 110 -10.24 -3.08 -5.33
C GLN A 110 -9.97 -2.64 -3.89
N LEU A 111 -10.85 -3.02 -2.94
CA LEU A 111 -10.67 -2.71 -1.53
C LEU A 111 -9.37 -3.29 -0.98
N ALA A 112 -9.02 -4.53 -1.34
CA ALA A 112 -7.76 -5.14 -0.93
C ALA A 112 -6.55 -4.38 -1.48
N LEU A 113 -6.56 -3.97 -2.76
CA LEU A 113 -5.46 -3.24 -3.38
C LEU A 113 -5.29 -1.82 -2.85
N THR A 114 -6.38 -1.13 -2.47
CA THR A 114 -6.29 0.22 -1.91
C THR A 114 -5.96 0.22 -0.42
N GLY A 115 -6.30 -0.86 0.29
CA GLY A 115 -5.93 -1.07 1.69
C GLY A 115 -4.53 -1.65 1.91
N ALA A 116 -3.99 -2.41 0.95
CA ALA A 116 -2.68 -3.04 1.04
C ALA A 116 -1.53 -2.08 0.70
N SER A 117 -0.35 -2.35 1.26
CA SER A 117 0.89 -1.68 0.87
C SER A 117 1.32 -2.09 -0.54
N SER A 118 2.21 -1.31 -1.14
CA SER A 118 2.84 -1.67 -2.41
C SER A 118 3.56 -3.02 -2.32
N SER A 119 3.54 -3.79 -3.41
CA SER A 119 4.19 -5.10 -3.55
C SER A 119 3.66 -6.17 -2.59
N SER A 120 2.36 -6.12 -2.27
CA SER A 120 1.69 -7.14 -1.45
C SER A 120 1.24 -8.35 -2.28
N GLU A 121 1.09 -9.51 -1.65
CA GLU A 121 0.54 -10.72 -2.28
C GLU A 121 -0.93 -10.88 -1.84
N ILE A 122 -1.85 -10.89 -2.81
CA ILE A 122 -3.30 -10.95 -2.58
C ILE A 122 -3.84 -12.27 -3.11
N TYR A 123 -4.54 -13.00 -2.25
CA TYR A 123 -5.12 -14.31 -2.55
C TYR A 123 -6.64 -14.23 -2.58
N VAL A 124 -7.22 -14.58 -3.74
CA VAL A 124 -8.66 -14.52 -3.98
C VAL A 124 -9.23 -15.94 -4.01
N PHE A 125 -10.24 -16.22 -3.20
CA PHE A 125 -10.97 -17.49 -3.16
C PHE A 125 -12.43 -17.27 -3.57
N THR A 126 -12.91 -17.99 -4.58
CA THR A 126 -14.29 -17.88 -5.10
C THR A 126 -14.69 -19.11 -5.91
N ASP A 127 -15.98 -19.41 -5.99
CA ASP A 127 -16.50 -20.45 -6.89
C ASP A 127 -17.17 -19.87 -8.16
N ALA A 128 -17.37 -18.55 -8.20
CA ALA A 128 -18.09 -17.83 -9.24
C ALA A 128 -17.19 -16.99 -10.17
N THR A 129 -17.79 -16.40 -11.19
CA THR A 129 -17.17 -15.30 -11.95
C THR A 129 -17.66 -13.95 -11.44
N ALA A 130 -16.94 -12.87 -11.77
CA ALA A 130 -17.29 -11.52 -11.34
C ALA A 130 -18.38 -10.89 -12.23
N LYS A 131 -19.37 -10.20 -11.65
CA LYS A 131 -20.37 -9.40 -12.41
C LYS A 131 -19.95 -7.95 -12.59
N ASP A 132 -19.06 -7.46 -11.75
CA ASP A 132 -18.53 -6.11 -11.73
C ASP A 132 -17.26 -5.98 -12.61
N ILE A 133 -17.25 -6.67 -13.75
CA ILE A 133 -16.13 -6.71 -14.70
C ILE A 133 -15.75 -5.33 -15.26
N ALA A 134 -16.65 -4.35 -15.18
CA ALA A 134 -16.36 -2.95 -15.50
C ALA A 134 -15.22 -2.34 -14.64
N LEU A 135 -14.87 -2.95 -13.51
CA LEU A 135 -13.74 -2.54 -12.66
C LEU A 135 -12.40 -3.15 -13.09
N LYS A 136 -12.34 -4.05 -14.09
CA LYS A 136 -11.08 -4.70 -14.52
C LYS A 136 -9.98 -3.70 -14.82
N ASP A 137 -10.28 -2.65 -15.59
CA ASP A 137 -9.31 -1.63 -15.97
C ASP A 137 -8.82 -0.81 -14.74
N THR A 138 -9.71 -0.59 -13.76
CA THR A 138 -9.34 0.04 -12.47
C THR A 138 -8.44 -0.86 -11.63
N ILE A 139 -8.69 -2.18 -11.61
CA ILE A 139 -7.82 -3.15 -10.94
C ILE A 139 -6.46 -3.21 -11.63
N ASP A 140 -6.41 -3.27 -12.96
CA ASP A 140 -5.16 -3.24 -13.73
C ASP A 140 -4.34 -1.98 -13.40
N ALA A 141 -5.00 -0.82 -13.30
CA ALA A 141 -4.37 0.43 -12.87
C ALA A 141 -3.77 0.33 -11.45
N LEU A 142 -4.53 -0.20 -10.50
CA LEU A 142 -4.08 -0.40 -9.12
C LEU A 142 -2.93 -1.41 -9.04
N LEU A 143 -2.97 -2.51 -9.80
CA LEU A 143 -1.90 -3.51 -9.85
C LEU A 143 -0.60 -2.92 -10.41
N ILE A 144 -0.68 -2.08 -11.44
CA ILE A 144 0.48 -1.38 -12.00
C ILE A 144 1.09 -0.42 -10.98
N SER A 145 0.26 0.35 -10.27
CA SER A 145 0.73 1.35 -9.30
C SER A 145 1.28 0.73 -8.02
N THR A 146 0.56 -0.24 -7.46
CA THR A 146 0.96 -0.91 -6.21
C THR A 146 2.07 -1.93 -6.45
N LYS A 147 2.20 -2.48 -7.66
CA LYS A 147 3.09 -3.61 -8.02
C LYS A 147 2.79 -4.86 -7.20
N SER A 148 1.56 -4.98 -6.69
CA SER A 148 1.08 -6.13 -5.94
C SER A 148 0.80 -7.31 -6.87
N THR A 149 0.91 -8.52 -6.33
CA THR A 149 0.63 -9.78 -7.03
C THR A 149 -0.79 -10.24 -6.70
N LEU A 150 -1.55 -10.69 -7.70
CA LEU A 150 -2.90 -11.21 -7.51
C LEU A 150 -2.98 -12.68 -7.94
N SER A 151 -3.35 -13.56 -7.01
CA SER A 151 -3.53 -14.99 -7.28
C SER A 151 -4.95 -15.44 -6.98
N PHE A 152 -5.57 -16.15 -7.93
CA PHE A 152 -6.94 -16.62 -7.86
C PHE A 152 -6.99 -18.14 -7.65
N PHE A 153 -7.83 -18.57 -6.71
CA PHE A 153 -8.21 -19.95 -6.47
C PHE A 153 -9.70 -20.07 -6.73
N LYS A 154 -10.03 -20.52 -7.95
CA LYS A 154 -11.40 -20.69 -8.38
C LYS A 154 -11.85 -22.14 -8.23
N THR A 155 -12.87 -22.38 -7.42
CA THR A 155 -13.59 -23.67 -7.32
C THR A 155 -14.78 -23.72 -8.30
N GLY A 156 -15.38 -24.90 -8.50
CA GLY A 156 -16.61 -25.06 -9.29
C GLY A 156 -16.46 -25.65 -10.70
N ALA A 157 -17.46 -26.46 -11.09
CA ALA A 157 -17.50 -27.20 -12.35
C ALA A 157 -17.81 -26.29 -13.56
N THR A 158 -17.31 -26.68 -14.74
CA THR A 158 -17.71 -26.07 -16.02
C THR A 158 -19.14 -26.49 -16.39
N GLY A 159 -20.13 -25.96 -15.68
CA GLY A 159 -21.52 -26.06 -16.13
C GLY A 159 -21.67 -25.31 -17.46
N ARG A 160 -22.34 -25.93 -18.45
CA ARG A 160 -22.81 -25.22 -19.65
C ARG A 160 -23.89 -24.22 -19.24
N ARG A 161 -23.52 -23.10 -18.62
CA ARG A 161 -24.43 -22.00 -18.33
C ARG A 161 -24.34 -20.96 -19.45
N ARG A 162 -25.48 -20.32 -19.74
CA ARG A 162 -25.61 -19.28 -20.77
C ARG A 162 -24.50 -18.25 -20.54
N ARG A 163 -23.64 -18.05 -21.55
CA ARG A 163 -22.67 -16.94 -21.55
C ARG A 163 -23.44 -15.63 -21.36
N SER A 164 -23.31 -15.01 -20.20
CA SER A 164 -23.73 -13.62 -20.00
C SER A 164 -22.65 -12.73 -20.59
N LEU A 165 -23.03 -11.82 -21.49
CA LEU A 165 -22.10 -10.81 -22.04
C LEU A 165 -21.67 -9.76 -21.00
N ARG A 166 -22.30 -9.76 -19.81
CA ARG A 166 -22.02 -8.83 -18.71
C ARG A 166 -21.19 -9.43 -17.59
N ALA A 167 -20.90 -10.73 -17.64
CA ALA A 167 -20.13 -11.44 -16.63
C ALA A 167 -18.68 -11.65 -17.07
N ALA A 168 -17.76 -11.63 -16.11
CA ALA A 168 -16.38 -12.04 -16.33
C ALA A 168 -16.31 -13.51 -16.75
N SER A 169 -15.23 -13.83 -17.42
CA SER A 169 -14.79 -15.20 -17.69
C SER A 169 -13.61 -15.55 -16.77
N PHE A 170 -13.28 -16.84 -16.68
CA PHE A 170 -12.04 -17.22 -16.02
C PHE A 170 -10.78 -16.69 -16.74
N ASP A 171 -10.88 -16.38 -18.03
CA ASP A 171 -9.77 -15.79 -18.76
C ASP A 171 -9.48 -14.36 -18.28
N ASP A 172 -10.49 -13.64 -17.77
CA ASP A 172 -10.26 -12.32 -17.16
C ASP A 172 -9.43 -12.40 -15.87
N TYR A 173 -9.67 -13.42 -15.04
CA TYR A 173 -8.80 -13.69 -13.88
C TYR A 173 -7.39 -14.11 -14.29
N LYS A 174 -7.26 -14.88 -15.37
CA LYS A 174 -5.95 -15.23 -15.93
C LYS A 174 -5.20 -14.00 -16.42
N ASP A 175 -5.88 -13.05 -17.06
CA ASP A 175 -5.27 -11.80 -17.51
C ASP A 175 -4.73 -10.96 -16.33
N LEU A 176 -5.53 -10.80 -15.28
CA LEU A 176 -5.16 -10.04 -14.07
C LEU A 176 -4.00 -10.72 -13.32
N ALA A 177 -4.07 -12.04 -13.14
CA ALA A 177 -2.97 -12.81 -12.55
C ALA A 177 -1.69 -12.66 -13.38
N LEU A 178 -1.81 -12.74 -14.71
CA LEU A 178 -0.67 -12.62 -15.60
C LEU A 178 -0.05 -11.22 -15.57
N ALA A 179 -0.88 -10.17 -15.53
CA ALA A 179 -0.44 -8.78 -15.47
C ALA A 179 0.29 -8.44 -14.17
N SER A 180 -0.15 -9.04 -13.05
CA SER A 180 0.44 -8.82 -11.72
C SER A 180 1.60 -9.77 -11.38
N GLY A 181 1.80 -10.84 -12.16
CA GLY A 181 2.80 -11.85 -11.87
C GLY A 181 2.30 -13.04 -11.06
N GLY A 182 1.02 -13.08 -10.70
CA GLY A 182 0.39 -14.12 -9.88
C GLY A 182 -0.10 -15.33 -10.67
N GLN A 183 -0.97 -16.13 -10.03
CA GLN A 183 -1.47 -17.38 -10.59
C GLN A 183 -2.99 -17.39 -10.68
N ALA A 184 -3.55 -17.93 -11.76
CA ALA A 184 -4.99 -18.18 -11.88
C ALA A 184 -5.25 -19.69 -11.92
N ILE A 185 -5.63 -20.22 -10.77
CA ILE A 185 -5.69 -21.65 -10.51
C ILE A 185 -7.15 -22.05 -10.38
N ARG A 186 -7.53 -23.04 -11.18
CA ARG A 186 -8.83 -23.70 -11.11
C ARG A 186 -8.65 -25.03 -10.43
N VAL A 187 -9.28 -25.19 -9.28
CA VAL A 187 -9.14 -26.37 -8.42
C VAL A 187 -10.51 -26.97 -8.12
N SER A 188 -10.56 -28.28 -7.86
CA SER A 188 -11.73 -28.86 -7.20
C SER A 188 -11.68 -28.58 -5.69
N LYS A 189 -12.81 -28.76 -5.00
CA LYS A 189 -12.91 -28.64 -3.54
C LYS A 189 -11.86 -29.50 -2.82
N SER A 190 -11.67 -30.75 -3.25
CA SER A 190 -10.69 -31.67 -2.67
C SER A 190 -9.22 -31.30 -2.94
N GLU A 191 -8.96 -30.45 -3.93
CA GLU A 191 -7.62 -29.98 -4.27
C GLU A 191 -7.29 -28.62 -3.63
N LEU A 192 -8.29 -27.92 -3.08
CA LEU A 192 -8.07 -26.64 -2.42
C LEU A 192 -7.05 -26.69 -1.27
N PRO A 193 -6.99 -27.72 -0.39
CA PRO A 193 -5.92 -27.78 0.61
C PRO A 193 -4.52 -27.93 0.00
N GLN A 194 -4.40 -28.43 -1.23
CA GLN A 194 -3.11 -28.50 -1.93
C GLN A 194 -2.64 -27.11 -2.40
N ALA A 195 -3.53 -26.11 -2.43
CA ALA A 195 -3.19 -24.72 -2.70
C ALA A 195 -2.39 -24.09 -1.56
N THR A 196 -2.47 -24.61 -0.32
CA THR A 196 -1.69 -24.08 0.83
C THR A 196 -0.20 -24.05 0.52
N ASP A 197 0.31 -25.08 -0.17
CA ASP A 197 1.72 -25.17 -0.58
C ASP A 197 2.13 -24.02 -1.52
N ILE A 198 1.24 -23.62 -2.43
CA ILE A 198 1.48 -22.53 -3.39
C ILE A 198 1.47 -21.19 -2.68
N ILE A 199 0.50 -21.00 -1.77
CA ILE A 199 0.39 -19.76 -1.00
C ILE A 199 1.58 -19.64 -0.06
N ARG A 200 2.01 -20.72 0.60
CA ARG A 200 3.21 -20.74 1.44
C ARG A 200 4.47 -20.35 0.66
N ASP A 201 4.66 -20.94 -0.52
CA ASP A 201 5.81 -20.60 -1.38
C ASP A 201 5.78 -19.14 -1.86
N THR A 202 4.61 -18.56 -2.09
CA THR A 202 4.46 -17.22 -2.69
C THR A 202 4.26 -16.10 -1.67
N SER A 203 3.94 -16.42 -0.42
CA SER A 203 3.68 -15.42 0.61
C SER A 203 4.88 -15.19 1.54
N THR A 204 6.03 -15.77 1.22
CA THR A 204 7.29 -15.62 1.95
C THR A 204 7.89 -14.22 1.83
N SER A 205 8.69 -13.81 2.82
CA SER A 205 9.52 -12.60 2.68
C SER A 205 10.59 -12.80 1.59
N ALA A 206 11.06 -11.68 1.04
CA ALA A 206 12.13 -11.65 0.03
C ALA A 206 11.87 -12.52 -1.22
N LEU A 207 10.62 -12.71 -1.60
CA LEU A 207 10.26 -13.40 -2.83
C LEU A 207 10.69 -12.58 -4.06
N VAL A 208 11.37 -13.25 -4.99
CA VAL A 208 11.81 -12.66 -6.25
C VAL A 208 11.40 -13.52 -7.44
N THR A 209 11.20 -12.87 -8.58
CA THR A 209 10.95 -13.53 -9.87
C THR A 209 12.25 -13.61 -10.65
N VAL A 210 12.57 -14.79 -11.19
CA VAL A 210 13.73 -15.00 -12.07
C VAL A 210 13.32 -14.92 -13.53
N LEU A 211 12.16 -15.51 -13.85
CA LEU A 211 11.61 -15.59 -15.20
C LEU A 211 10.08 -15.62 -15.14
N GLN A 212 9.42 -14.86 -16.01
CA GLN A 212 7.98 -14.98 -16.26
C GLN A 212 7.70 -14.96 -17.77
N ARG A 213 6.92 -15.92 -18.27
CA ARG A 213 6.54 -16.05 -19.69
C ARG A 213 5.07 -16.45 -19.84
N ALA A 214 4.48 -16.07 -20.96
CA ALA A 214 3.18 -16.55 -21.40
C ALA A 214 3.22 -16.84 -22.90
N ARG A 215 2.57 -17.92 -23.31
CA ARG A 215 2.46 -18.36 -24.70
C ARG A 215 1.02 -18.75 -25.01
N ASN A 216 0.62 -18.49 -26.25
CA ASN A 216 -0.73 -18.78 -26.72
C ASN A 216 -0.78 -20.03 -27.62
N ASP A 217 0.35 -20.44 -28.20
CA ASP A 217 0.45 -21.47 -29.23
C ASP A 217 1.30 -22.68 -28.80
N GLY A 218 1.03 -23.81 -29.47
CA GLY A 218 1.41 -25.15 -29.02
C GLY A 218 2.68 -25.72 -29.65
N THR A 219 3.66 -24.87 -29.93
CA THR A 219 4.99 -25.35 -30.31
C THR A 219 5.81 -25.64 -29.06
N GLU A 220 6.69 -26.64 -29.16
CA GLU A 220 7.64 -26.90 -28.09
C GLU A 220 8.66 -25.78 -28.02
N GLU A 221 8.77 -25.14 -26.85
CA GLU A 221 9.70 -24.03 -26.62
C GLU A 221 10.56 -24.31 -25.40
N THR A 222 11.84 -23.99 -25.50
CA THR A 222 12.81 -24.15 -24.41
C THR A 222 13.14 -22.80 -23.79
N PHE A 223 12.90 -22.67 -22.50
CA PHE A 223 13.21 -21.47 -21.73
C PHE A 223 14.49 -21.68 -20.92
N SER A 224 15.45 -20.76 -21.06
CA SER A 224 16.69 -20.76 -20.28
C SER A 224 16.62 -19.71 -19.15
N PHE A 225 17.11 -20.06 -17.97
CA PHE A 225 17.10 -19.16 -16.80
C PHE A 225 18.31 -19.40 -15.88
N MET A 226 18.81 -18.34 -15.24
CA MET A 226 20.03 -18.39 -14.43
C MET A 226 19.75 -18.61 -12.94
N LEU A 227 20.24 -19.73 -12.44
CA LEU A 227 20.40 -20.21 -11.07
C LEU A 227 21.56 -19.56 -10.29
N ASP A 228 21.38 -18.51 -9.50
CA ASP A 228 22.46 -18.02 -8.63
C ASP A 228 22.38 -18.56 -7.19
N GLU A 229 23.48 -18.42 -6.45
CA GLU A 229 23.66 -18.97 -5.10
C GLU A 229 22.81 -18.27 -4.03
N SER A 230 22.40 -17.01 -4.26
CA SER A 230 21.58 -16.28 -3.27
C SER A 230 20.13 -16.75 -3.23
N LEU A 231 19.67 -17.43 -4.28
CA LEU A 231 18.32 -17.97 -4.34
C LEU A 231 18.17 -19.15 -3.38
N LYS A 232 17.01 -19.27 -2.74
CA LYS A 232 16.58 -20.43 -1.95
C LYS A 232 15.12 -20.75 -2.27
N ASN A 233 14.65 -21.95 -1.90
CA ASN A 233 13.24 -22.35 -2.04
C ASN A 233 12.68 -22.01 -3.44
N ILE A 234 13.32 -22.53 -4.49
CA ILE A 234 12.91 -22.21 -5.85
C ILE A 234 11.76 -23.10 -6.27
N THR A 235 10.71 -22.46 -6.76
CA THR A 235 9.53 -23.12 -7.32
C THR A 235 9.24 -22.56 -8.71
N LEU A 236 9.04 -23.47 -9.66
CA LEU A 236 8.50 -23.16 -10.98
C LEU A 236 7.01 -23.46 -10.99
N TYR A 237 6.24 -22.57 -11.59
CA TYR A 237 4.80 -22.69 -11.78
C TYR A 237 4.49 -22.70 -13.27
N ILE A 238 3.82 -23.76 -13.72
CA ILE A 238 3.32 -23.83 -15.09
C ILE A 238 1.80 -23.96 -15.05
N THR A 239 1.09 -22.94 -15.52
CA THR A 239 -0.38 -22.90 -15.49
C THR A 239 -0.90 -23.05 -16.90
N GLY A 240 -1.73 -24.07 -17.14
CA GLY A 240 -2.28 -24.38 -18.46
C GLY A 240 -2.94 -25.75 -18.52
N ARG A 241 -3.24 -26.24 -19.72
CA ARG A 241 -3.88 -27.56 -19.91
C ARG A 241 -3.03 -28.41 -20.85
N SER A 242 -2.98 -29.72 -20.58
CA SER A 242 -2.25 -30.69 -21.41
C SER A 242 -0.79 -30.30 -21.63
N ILE A 243 -0.11 -29.95 -20.53
CA ILE A 243 1.30 -29.56 -20.51
C ILE A 243 2.16 -30.80 -20.30
N SER A 244 3.20 -30.92 -21.11
CA SER A 244 4.34 -31.81 -20.88
C SER A 244 5.61 -30.97 -20.83
N PHE A 245 6.56 -31.33 -19.96
CA PHE A 245 7.80 -30.59 -19.84
C PHE A 245 8.98 -31.50 -19.48
N THR A 246 10.17 -30.99 -19.77
CA THR A 246 11.47 -31.57 -19.42
C THR A 246 12.33 -30.50 -18.78
N LEU A 247 12.74 -30.72 -17.54
CA LEU A 247 13.66 -29.85 -16.80
C LEU A 247 15.08 -30.36 -16.97
N THR A 248 16.02 -29.50 -17.32
CA THR A 248 17.43 -29.84 -17.53
C THR A 248 18.33 -28.91 -16.71
N ASN A 249 19.26 -29.50 -15.97
CA ASN A 249 20.22 -28.77 -15.14
C ASN A 249 21.46 -28.33 -15.96
N PRO A 250 22.35 -27.50 -15.39
CA PRO A 250 23.55 -27.02 -16.10
C PRO A 250 24.52 -28.12 -16.55
N THR A 251 24.49 -29.30 -15.92
CA THR A 251 25.33 -30.46 -16.30
C THR A 251 24.68 -31.37 -17.36
N GLY A 252 23.48 -31.05 -17.83
CA GLY A 252 22.76 -31.85 -18.83
C GLY A 252 21.96 -33.03 -18.27
N VAL A 253 21.81 -33.13 -16.95
CA VAL A 253 20.88 -34.09 -16.33
C VAL A 253 19.47 -33.57 -16.56
N SER A 254 18.57 -34.42 -17.03
CA SER A 254 17.17 -34.08 -17.30
C SER A 254 16.20 -34.89 -16.45
N GLN A 255 15.06 -34.30 -16.12
CA GLN A 255 13.93 -34.93 -15.45
C GLN A 255 12.65 -34.56 -16.21
N THR A 256 11.88 -35.58 -16.61
CA THR A 256 10.64 -35.38 -17.38
C THR A 256 9.43 -35.31 -16.46
N HIS A 257 8.34 -34.66 -16.88
CA HIS A 257 7.11 -34.52 -16.09
C HIS A 257 6.52 -35.83 -15.53
N ASN A 258 6.87 -37.00 -16.08
CA ASN A 258 6.45 -38.32 -15.58
C ASN A 258 7.19 -38.75 -14.30
N GLU A 259 8.35 -38.16 -14.02
CA GLU A 259 9.18 -38.44 -12.85
C GLU A 259 8.84 -37.47 -11.73
N ALA A 260 7.73 -37.71 -11.03
CA ALA A 260 7.21 -36.79 -10.02
C ALA A 260 8.19 -36.51 -8.86
N ASN A 261 8.99 -37.50 -8.47
CA ASN A 261 10.08 -37.35 -7.50
C ASN A 261 11.38 -37.80 -8.15
N GLY A 262 12.11 -36.86 -8.74
CA GLY A 262 13.39 -37.14 -9.38
C GLY A 262 14.53 -36.44 -8.67
N LYS A 263 15.73 -36.55 -9.26
CA LYS A 263 16.95 -35.97 -8.68
C LYS A 263 16.94 -34.44 -8.66
N LEU A 264 16.31 -33.81 -9.66
CA LEU A 264 16.37 -32.36 -9.85
C LEU A 264 15.28 -31.62 -9.08
N ALA A 265 14.10 -32.23 -8.94
CA ALA A 265 12.93 -31.58 -8.40
C ALA A 265 11.83 -32.57 -7.99
N THR A 266 10.88 -32.04 -7.22
CA THR A 266 9.59 -32.69 -6.95
C THR A 266 8.47 -31.95 -7.69
N PHE A 267 7.57 -32.70 -8.31
CA PHE A 267 6.45 -32.17 -9.10
C PHE A 267 5.13 -32.51 -8.41
N ARG A 268 4.24 -31.52 -8.33
CA ARG A 268 2.86 -31.68 -7.87
C ARG A 268 1.92 -30.95 -8.80
N THR A 269 0.71 -31.48 -8.96
CA THR A 269 -0.37 -30.84 -9.71
C THR A 269 -1.43 -30.35 -8.74
N VAL A 270 -1.88 -29.11 -8.93
CA VAL A 270 -3.02 -28.54 -8.21
C VAL A 270 -3.95 -27.97 -9.27
N GLY A 271 -5.00 -28.73 -9.61
CA GLY A 271 -5.91 -28.36 -10.69
C GLY A 271 -5.21 -28.19 -12.04
N ASN A 272 -5.21 -26.98 -12.60
CA ASN A 272 -4.54 -26.65 -13.87
C ASN A 272 -3.10 -26.11 -13.72
N LEU A 273 -2.50 -26.22 -12.54
CA LEU A 273 -1.16 -25.72 -12.26
C LEU A 273 -0.21 -26.87 -11.90
N TRP A 274 0.96 -26.86 -12.53
CA TRP A 274 2.12 -27.66 -12.13
C TRP A 274 3.01 -26.84 -11.18
N ARG A 275 3.19 -27.35 -9.97
CA ARG A 275 4.15 -26.85 -8.98
C ARG A 275 5.40 -27.72 -9.02
N ILE A 276 6.53 -27.13 -9.36
CA ILE A 276 7.81 -27.82 -9.52
C ILE A 276 8.79 -27.21 -8.51
N ARG A 277 9.05 -27.91 -7.41
CA ARG A 277 9.99 -27.46 -6.37
C ARG A 277 11.36 -28.09 -6.63
N LEU A 278 12.37 -27.25 -6.88
CA LEU A 278 13.73 -27.73 -7.10
C LEU A 278 14.33 -28.30 -5.81
N SER A 279 15.21 -29.29 -5.94
CA SER A 279 15.96 -29.85 -4.81
C SER A 279 16.87 -28.81 -4.15
N ASP A 280 17.13 -28.96 -2.85
CA ASP A 280 17.95 -28.01 -2.08
C ASP A 280 19.44 -28.10 -2.44
N ASP A 281 19.92 -29.28 -2.84
CA ASP A 281 21.30 -29.55 -3.29
C ASP A 281 21.55 -29.16 -4.76
N ARG A 282 20.74 -28.25 -5.30
CA ARG A 282 20.81 -27.85 -6.70
C ARG A 282 22.12 -27.15 -7.06
N GLN A 283 22.47 -27.29 -8.33
CA GLN A 283 23.60 -26.58 -8.93
C GLN A 283 23.21 -25.17 -9.37
N THR A 284 24.10 -24.21 -9.13
CA THR A 284 24.06 -22.88 -9.73
C THR A 284 24.43 -22.94 -11.20
N GLY A 285 23.91 -22.03 -12.02
CA GLY A 285 24.17 -21.95 -13.46
C GLY A 285 22.90 -21.84 -14.29
N THR A 286 23.04 -22.00 -15.60
CA THR A 286 21.92 -21.91 -16.55
C THR A 286 21.12 -23.20 -16.57
N TRP A 287 19.87 -23.13 -16.13
CA TRP A 287 18.88 -24.19 -16.23
C TRP A 287 18.00 -24.00 -17.46
N GLN A 288 17.42 -25.09 -17.93
CA GLN A 288 16.51 -25.10 -19.07
C GLN A 288 15.24 -25.86 -18.75
N ILE A 289 14.11 -25.36 -19.24
CA ILE A 289 12.84 -26.08 -19.23
C ILE A 289 12.24 -26.07 -20.63
N SER A 290 12.11 -27.26 -21.24
CA SER A 290 11.35 -27.43 -22.49
C SER A 290 9.90 -27.69 -22.14
N ILE A 291 8.98 -26.91 -22.69
CA ILE A 291 7.54 -27.02 -22.46
C ILE A 291 6.85 -27.26 -23.79
N LYS A 292 6.00 -28.28 -23.81
CA LYS A 292 5.10 -28.60 -24.91
C LYS A 292 3.66 -28.61 -24.40
N SER A 293 2.84 -27.76 -25.00
CA SER A 293 1.43 -27.57 -24.65
C SER A 293 0.59 -27.52 -25.93
N ASN A 294 -0.67 -27.91 -25.87
CA ASN A 294 -1.62 -27.76 -27.00
C ASN A 294 -2.51 -26.51 -26.86
N GLY A 295 -2.27 -25.68 -25.85
CA GLY A 295 -3.02 -24.46 -25.60
C GLY A 295 -2.21 -23.43 -24.83
N PRO A 296 -2.81 -22.28 -24.49
CA PRO A 296 -2.12 -21.21 -23.81
C PRO A 296 -1.61 -21.65 -22.43
N TYR A 297 -0.39 -21.24 -22.10
CA TYR A 297 0.23 -21.54 -20.82
C TYR A 297 1.06 -20.36 -20.33
N THR A 298 1.25 -20.31 -19.01
CA THR A 298 2.17 -19.37 -18.36
C THR A 298 3.25 -20.15 -17.62
N LEU A 299 4.48 -19.62 -17.63
CA LEU A 299 5.62 -20.13 -16.89
C LEU A 299 6.10 -19.03 -15.95
N THR A 300 6.21 -19.32 -14.66
CA THR A 300 6.74 -18.39 -13.66
C THR A 300 7.76 -19.10 -12.79
N ILE A 301 8.94 -18.53 -12.63
CA ILE A 301 10.03 -19.06 -11.82
C ILE A 301 10.31 -18.08 -10.70
N ARG A 302 10.10 -18.50 -9.46
CA ARG A 302 10.28 -17.69 -8.26
C ARG A 302 11.18 -18.39 -7.25
N GLY A 303 11.75 -17.61 -6.34
CA GLY A 303 12.50 -18.10 -5.19
C GLY A 303 12.72 -16.99 -4.16
N GLN A 304 13.24 -17.34 -2.99
CA GLN A 304 13.62 -16.39 -1.96
C GLN A 304 15.04 -15.90 -2.20
N SER A 305 15.26 -14.59 -2.15
CA SER A 305 16.61 -14.01 -2.28
C SER A 305 16.64 -12.58 -1.73
N THR A 306 17.67 -12.28 -0.95
CA THR A 306 17.96 -10.90 -0.52
C THR A 306 18.49 -10.03 -1.67
N VAL A 307 19.02 -10.64 -2.74
CA VAL A 307 19.33 -9.94 -3.98
C VAL A 307 18.04 -9.64 -4.73
N THR A 308 17.60 -8.39 -4.68
CA THR A 308 16.32 -7.93 -5.23
C THR A 308 16.39 -6.47 -5.67
N PHE A 309 15.35 -6.01 -6.35
CA PHE A 309 15.22 -4.61 -6.74
C PHE A 309 13.78 -4.12 -6.62
N ILE A 310 13.65 -2.80 -6.47
CA ILE A 310 12.41 -2.05 -6.69
C ILE A 310 12.67 -1.02 -7.79
N TYR A 311 11.63 -0.61 -8.49
CA TYR A 311 11.75 0.30 -9.62
C TYR A 311 10.55 1.23 -9.71
N ASP A 312 10.73 2.41 -10.28
CA ASP A 312 9.68 3.34 -10.66
C ASP A 312 10.05 3.99 -12.00
N PHE A 313 9.07 4.21 -12.89
CA PHE A 313 9.27 5.16 -13.99
C PHE A 313 9.25 6.56 -13.39
N VAL A 314 10.17 7.43 -13.81
CA VAL A 314 10.32 8.76 -13.22
C VAL A 314 10.47 9.84 -14.29
N GLU A 315 10.00 11.03 -13.95
CA GLU A 315 10.24 12.27 -14.69
C GLU A 315 11.13 13.19 -13.86
N SER A 316 12.10 13.84 -14.52
CA SER A 316 12.90 14.86 -13.89
C SER A 316 12.10 16.15 -13.75
N PHE A 317 12.15 16.78 -12.58
CA PHE A 317 11.58 18.10 -12.37
C PHE A 317 12.65 19.12 -12.00
N SER A 318 12.48 20.35 -12.48
CA SER A 318 13.32 21.49 -12.17
C SER A 318 12.64 22.36 -11.10
N GLY A 319 13.44 22.93 -10.19
CA GLY A 319 12.93 23.74 -9.09
C GLY A 319 14.03 24.02 -8.05
N PRO A 320 13.66 24.59 -6.87
CA PRO A 320 14.61 24.87 -5.79
C PRO A 320 15.36 23.61 -5.29
N HIS A 321 14.72 22.46 -5.45
CA HIS A 321 15.28 21.14 -5.19
C HIS A 321 15.02 20.24 -6.41
N PRO A 322 15.89 20.25 -7.44
CA PRO A 322 15.71 19.40 -8.61
C PRO A 322 15.78 17.93 -8.21
N GLY A 323 15.01 17.09 -8.90
CA GLY A 323 14.95 15.66 -8.58
C GLY A 323 14.11 14.87 -9.57
N TYR A 324 13.72 13.68 -9.13
CA TYR A 324 12.89 12.75 -9.91
C TYR A 324 11.58 12.49 -9.17
N ALA A 325 10.47 12.52 -9.90
CA ALA A 325 9.15 12.18 -9.39
C ALA A 325 8.63 10.93 -10.13
N PRO A 326 7.99 9.97 -9.44
CA PRO A 326 7.36 8.84 -10.10
C PRO A 326 6.30 9.30 -11.12
N VAL A 327 6.29 8.66 -12.28
CA VAL A 327 5.24 8.82 -13.28
C VAL A 327 4.00 8.10 -12.75
N SER A 328 2.90 8.84 -12.65
CA SER A 328 1.59 8.24 -12.40
C SER A 328 1.08 7.58 -13.67
N GLY A 329 0.68 6.31 -13.56
CA GLY A 329 0.14 5.56 -14.69
C GLY A 329 1.20 4.87 -15.55
N ARG A 330 0.92 4.81 -16.86
CA ARG A 330 1.78 4.19 -17.87
C ARG A 330 2.76 5.21 -18.48
N PRO A 331 4.01 4.81 -18.78
CA PRO A 331 4.96 5.67 -19.47
C PRO A 331 4.50 6.02 -20.89
N GLN A 332 4.98 7.16 -21.38
CA GLN A 332 4.59 7.69 -22.69
C GLN A 332 5.09 6.81 -23.84
N ALA A 333 4.17 6.46 -24.75
CA ALA A 333 4.49 5.73 -25.97
C ALA A 333 5.35 6.57 -26.91
N GLY A 334 6.41 5.96 -27.45
CA GLY A 334 7.28 6.57 -28.47
C GLY A 334 8.21 7.69 -27.98
N GLN A 335 8.26 7.94 -26.66
CA GLN A 335 9.18 8.90 -26.06
C GLN A 335 10.27 8.18 -25.24
N PRO A 336 11.41 8.83 -25.01
CA PRO A 336 12.40 8.35 -24.06
C PRO A 336 11.78 8.27 -22.66
N ALA A 337 12.12 7.22 -21.92
CA ALA A 337 11.67 7.04 -20.55
C ALA A 337 12.86 6.80 -19.62
N THR A 338 12.67 7.17 -18.36
CA THR A 338 13.67 7.00 -17.30
C THR A 338 13.10 6.11 -16.21
N LEU A 339 13.87 5.11 -15.81
CA LEU A 339 13.60 4.22 -14.70
C LEU A 339 14.56 4.54 -13.55
N MET A 340 14.03 4.68 -12.35
CA MET A 340 14.82 4.72 -11.12
C MET A 340 14.67 3.38 -10.42
N LEU A 341 15.79 2.68 -10.23
CA LEU A 341 15.85 1.38 -9.56
C LEU A 341 16.66 1.51 -8.28
N LEU A 342 16.24 0.82 -7.23
CA LEU A 342 17.07 0.54 -6.06
C LEU A 342 17.37 -0.95 -6.06
N VAL A 343 18.64 -1.31 -6.25
CA VAL A 343 19.11 -2.70 -6.25
C VAL A 343 19.84 -3.00 -4.95
N THR A 344 19.44 -4.08 -4.29
CA THR A 344 19.98 -4.53 -3.01
C THR A 344 20.60 -5.91 -3.17
N GLY A 345 21.70 -6.15 -2.46
CA GLY A 345 22.38 -7.46 -2.41
C GLY A 345 22.36 -8.06 -1.00
N ARG A 346 23.04 -9.19 -0.80
CA ARG A 346 23.08 -9.91 0.48
C ARG A 346 23.57 -9.05 1.65
N ASN A 347 24.59 -8.22 1.41
CA ASN A 347 25.16 -7.31 2.42
C ASN A 347 24.83 -5.85 2.09
N GLY A 348 23.60 -5.61 1.61
CA GLY A 348 23.16 -4.29 1.18
C GLY A 348 23.60 -3.91 -0.24
N PRO A 349 23.37 -2.67 -0.67
CA PRO A 349 23.52 -2.28 -2.07
C PRO A 349 24.95 -2.33 -2.62
N SER A 350 25.96 -2.13 -1.77
CA SER A 350 27.37 -2.16 -2.17
C SER A 350 27.85 -3.56 -2.57
N SER A 351 27.13 -4.61 -2.15
CA SER A 351 27.44 -6.01 -2.39
C SER A 351 27.05 -6.52 -3.78
N VAL A 352 26.45 -5.68 -4.62
CA VAL A 352 26.07 -6.05 -6.00
C VAL A 352 26.65 -5.06 -7.02
N THR A 353 26.75 -5.50 -8.27
CA THR A 353 27.05 -4.64 -9.42
C THR A 353 26.11 -4.98 -10.55
N VAL A 354 25.33 -3.99 -10.98
CA VAL A 354 24.42 -4.17 -12.11
C VAL A 354 25.20 -4.02 -13.41
N LYS A 355 25.04 -5.00 -14.29
CA LYS A 355 25.65 -5.04 -15.62
C LYS A 355 24.68 -4.56 -16.69
N ASN A 356 23.44 -5.05 -16.64
CA ASN A 356 22.43 -4.80 -17.66
C ASN A 356 21.05 -4.61 -17.02
N ILE A 357 20.27 -3.69 -17.59
CA ILE A 357 18.85 -3.48 -17.30
C ILE A 357 18.14 -3.49 -18.64
N ASP A 358 17.21 -4.42 -18.79
CA ASP A 358 16.56 -4.73 -20.05
C ASP A 358 15.03 -4.71 -19.89
N LEU A 359 14.33 -4.17 -20.89
CA LEU A 359 12.88 -4.33 -21.03
C LEU A 359 12.64 -5.57 -21.90
N VAL A 360 12.03 -6.59 -21.30
CA VAL A 360 11.85 -7.91 -21.92
C VAL A 360 10.39 -8.11 -22.26
N MET A 361 10.10 -8.25 -23.55
CA MET A 361 8.76 -8.56 -24.04
C MET A 361 8.45 -10.03 -23.87
N ALA A 362 7.20 -10.32 -23.51
CA ALA A 362 6.73 -11.69 -23.31
C ALA A 362 6.15 -12.32 -24.59
N SER A 363 6.26 -11.68 -25.76
CA SER A 363 5.87 -12.24 -27.06
C SER A 363 6.91 -13.23 -27.62
N SER A 364 6.52 -13.96 -28.66
CA SER A 364 7.39 -14.86 -29.43
C SER A 364 7.60 -14.25 -30.83
N PRO A 365 8.85 -14.01 -31.28
CA PRO A 365 10.11 -14.21 -30.58
C PRO A 365 10.36 -13.19 -29.44
N GLU A 366 11.15 -13.58 -28.43
CA GLU A 366 11.53 -12.70 -27.34
C GLU A 366 12.31 -11.50 -27.89
N THR A 367 11.84 -10.30 -27.58
CA THR A 367 12.51 -9.05 -27.96
C THR A 367 12.95 -8.31 -26.70
N ILE A 368 14.20 -7.85 -26.73
CA ILE A 368 14.89 -7.23 -25.59
C ILE A 368 15.29 -5.80 -25.97
N THR A 369 15.00 -4.85 -25.09
CA THR A 369 15.44 -3.46 -25.23
C THR A 369 16.32 -3.08 -24.04
N SER A 370 17.62 -2.90 -24.28
CA SER A 370 18.57 -2.55 -23.24
C SER A 370 18.55 -1.05 -22.90
N CYS A 371 18.69 -0.75 -21.61
CA CYS A 371 18.76 0.62 -21.10
C CYS A 371 20.21 1.09 -20.93
N LYS A 372 20.44 2.40 -21.06
CA LYS A 372 21.68 3.05 -20.66
C LYS A 372 21.66 3.25 -19.14
N ILE A 373 22.69 2.76 -18.45
CA ILE A 373 22.74 2.72 -16.99
C ILE A 373 23.63 3.83 -16.46
N GLN A 374 23.12 4.56 -15.46
CA GLN A 374 23.86 5.53 -14.66
C GLN A 374 23.72 5.15 -13.18
N ASN A 375 24.84 4.80 -12.55
CA ASN A 375 24.87 4.49 -11.12
C ASN A 375 24.88 5.80 -10.31
N MET A 376 23.91 5.97 -9.42
CA MET A 376 23.80 7.16 -8.55
C MET A 376 24.44 6.95 -7.18
N GLY A 377 24.91 5.74 -6.88
CA GLY A 377 25.46 5.37 -5.57
C GLY A 377 24.41 4.73 -4.65
N ASN A 378 24.89 4.04 -3.62
CA ASN A 378 24.05 3.37 -2.60
C ASN A 378 22.94 2.42 -3.15
N GLY A 379 23.14 1.85 -4.35
CA GLY A 379 22.16 0.97 -5.00
C GLY A 379 21.16 1.67 -5.90
N ASP A 380 21.09 3.00 -5.84
CA ASP A 380 20.24 3.79 -6.72
C ASP A 380 20.85 3.84 -8.12
N ILE A 381 20.04 3.50 -9.12
CA ILE A 381 20.42 3.39 -10.51
C ILE A 381 19.36 4.08 -11.36
N LEU A 382 19.81 4.99 -12.22
CA LEU A 382 19.01 5.50 -13.32
C LEU A 382 19.25 4.66 -14.57
N ALA A 383 18.18 4.20 -15.18
CA ALA A 383 18.21 3.49 -16.46
C ALA A 383 17.37 4.27 -17.47
N THR A 384 17.98 4.72 -18.56
CA THR A 384 17.30 5.46 -19.63
C THR A 384 17.14 4.59 -20.87
N VAL A 385 15.97 4.69 -21.50
CA VAL A 385 15.66 3.98 -22.74
C VAL A 385 15.13 4.98 -23.76
N ASP A 386 15.65 4.90 -24.99
CA ASP A 386 15.30 5.86 -26.05
C ASP A 386 13.85 5.65 -26.54
N ALA A 387 13.37 4.40 -26.53
CA ALA A 387 11.98 4.07 -26.82
C ALA A 387 11.53 2.84 -26.03
N VAL A 388 10.46 2.98 -25.25
CA VAL A 388 9.85 1.87 -24.50
C VAL A 388 9.07 0.96 -25.46
N PRO A 389 9.11 -0.38 -25.30
CA PRO A 389 8.32 -1.31 -26.10
C PRO A 389 6.82 -0.99 -26.11
N LYS A 390 6.19 -1.14 -27.28
CA LYS A 390 4.74 -0.96 -27.43
C LYS A 390 3.93 -2.07 -26.75
N GLU A 391 4.46 -3.29 -26.76
CA GLU A 391 3.82 -4.45 -26.14
C GLU A 391 4.06 -4.50 -24.63
N LYS A 392 3.33 -5.37 -23.92
CA LYS A 392 3.54 -5.61 -22.49
C LYS A 392 4.93 -6.20 -22.22
N PHE A 393 5.69 -5.61 -21.30
CA PHE A 393 7.05 -6.00 -20.96
C PHE A 393 7.26 -6.10 -19.44
N VAL A 394 8.34 -6.79 -19.06
CA VAL A 394 8.87 -6.82 -17.69
C VAL A 394 10.28 -6.24 -17.68
N ILE A 395 10.74 -5.77 -16.52
CA ILE A 395 12.10 -5.27 -16.33
C ILE A 395 12.98 -6.43 -15.88
N SER A 396 14.07 -6.69 -16.58
CA SER A 396 15.09 -7.68 -16.23
C SER A 396 16.36 -6.98 -15.78
N VAL A 397 16.84 -7.31 -14.58
CA VAL A 397 18.10 -6.81 -14.02
C VAL A 397 19.09 -7.95 -13.95
N LYS A 398 20.25 -7.77 -14.58
CA LYS A 398 21.37 -8.71 -14.55
C LYS A 398 22.60 -8.04 -13.96
N GLY A 399 23.34 -8.79 -13.15
CA GLY A 399 24.52 -8.25 -12.48
C GLY A 399 25.37 -9.34 -11.86
N THR A 400 26.32 -8.92 -11.05
CA THR A 400 27.19 -9.80 -10.27
C THR A 400 26.98 -9.50 -8.79
N ASP A 401 26.83 -10.57 -8.01
CA ASP A 401 26.89 -10.54 -6.57
C ASP A 401 28.36 -10.65 -6.14
N LYS A 402 28.86 -9.64 -5.43
CA LYS A 402 30.26 -9.56 -5.00
C LYS A 402 30.56 -10.51 -3.84
N VAL A 403 29.55 -11.01 -3.13
CA VAL A 403 29.74 -11.92 -2.00
C VAL A 403 30.13 -13.32 -2.48
N SER A 404 29.39 -13.85 -3.46
CA SER A 404 29.68 -15.15 -4.09
C SER A 404 30.53 -15.05 -5.35
N ASN A 405 30.76 -13.84 -5.85
CA ASN A 405 31.35 -13.60 -7.17
C ASN A 405 30.59 -14.34 -8.30
N SER A 406 29.26 -14.41 -8.20
CA SER A 406 28.39 -15.09 -9.15
C SER A 406 27.45 -14.11 -9.84
N ASP A 407 27.11 -14.38 -11.10
CA ASP A 407 26.11 -13.61 -11.82
C ASP A 407 24.70 -13.93 -11.32
N PHE A 408 23.81 -12.93 -11.32
CA PHE A 408 22.41 -13.05 -10.96
C PHE A 408 21.50 -12.45 -12.04
N GLN A 409 20.25 -12.92 -12.06
CA GLN A 409 19.17 -12.36 -12.88
C GLN A 409 17.89 -12.25 -12.06
N ARG A 410 17.23 -11.08 -12.10
CA ARG A 410 15.91 -10.85 -11.50
C ARG A 410 14.98 -10.18 -12.50
N GLN A 411 13.70 -10.48 -12.44
CA GLN A 411 12.64 -9.83 -13.22
C GLN A 411 11.62 -9.14 -12.31
N SER A 412 10.98 -8.08 -12.81
CA SER A 412 9.80 -7.51 -12.18
C SER A 412 8.64 -8.49 -12.24
N THR A 413 7.73 -8.41 -11.27
CA THR A 413 6.48 -9.21 -11.22
C THR A 413 5.42 -8.62 -12.15
N THR A 414 5.26 -7.30 -12.11
CA THR A 414 4.23 -6.58 -12.86
C THR A 414 4.64 -6.38 -14.31
N ARG A 415 3.70 -6.65 -15.22
CA ARG A 415 3.83 -6.36 -16.65
C ARG A 415 3.39 -4.93 -16.92
N MET A 416 4.31 -4.15 -17.48
CA MET A 416 4.08 -2.76 -17.84
C MET A 416 3.75 -2.64 -19.33
N SER A 417 3.05 -1.59 -19.71
CA SER A 417 2.89 -1.16 -21.10
C SER A 417 2.99 0.35 -21.18
N VAL A 418 3.21 0.86 -22.39
CA VAL A 418 3.14 2.29 -22.68
C VAL A 418 1.71 2.74 -22.95
N SER A 419 1.45 4.04 -22.92
CA SER A 419 0.24 4.66 -23.43
C SER A 419 0.54 5.94 -24.21
N SER A 420 -0.25 6.24 -25.23
CA SER A 420 -0.25 7.53 -25.92
C SER A 420 -1.08 8.59 -25.18
N VAL A 421 -1.93 8.16 -24.24
CA VAL A 421 -2.81 9.00 -23.42
C VAL A 421 -2.11 9.37 -22.12
N HIS A 422 -2.22 10.63 -21.69
CA HIS A 422 -1.65 11.10 -20.43
C HIS A 422 -2.66 11.93 -19.66
N ILE A 423 -2.74 11.69 -18.35
CA ILE A 423 -3.65 12.39 -17.44
C ILE A 423 -2.82 13.14 -16.42
N LYS A 424 -3.15 14.41 -16.18
CA LYS A 424 -2.58 15.21 -15.10
C LYS A 424 -3.70 15.65 -14.16
N ALA A 425 -3.53 15.37 -12.88
CA ALA A 425 -4.41 15.81 -11.81
C ALA A 425 -3.59 15.88 -10.52
N VAL A 426 -3.92 16.82 -9.63
CA VAL A 426 -3.25 17.02 -8.34
C VAL A 426 -4.33 17.30 -7.29
N VAL A 427 -4.17 16.70 -6.12
CA VAL A 427 -4.94 17.03 -4.92
C VAL A 427 -4.07 17.98 -4.10
N ASP A 428 -4.47 19.24 -3.97
CA ASP A 428 -3.65 20.28 -3.33
C ASP A 428 -4.05 20.55 -1.87
N LYS A 429 -5.15 19.96 -1.40
CA LYS A 429 -5.78 20.24 -0.10
C LYS A 429 -6.43 19.01 0.50
N SER A 430 -6.47 18.97 1.84
CA SER A 430 -7.29 18.01 2.58
C SER A 430 -8.77 18.23 2.31
N VAL A 431 -9.53 17.14 2.35
CA VAL A 431 -10.97 17.15 2.12
C VAL A 431 -11.71 17.26 3.46
N GLU A 432 -12.84 17.95 3.51
CA GLU A 432 -13.67 18.04 4.71
C GLU A 432 -14.94 17.16 4.58
N PRO A 433 -15.39 16.47 5.65
CA PRO A 433 -16.66 15.74 5.62
C PRO A 433 -17.83 16.63 5.22
N GLY A 434 -18.70 16.14 4.34
CA GLY A 434 -19.91 16.83 3.89
C GLY A 434 -19.68 17.98 2.91
N LYS A 435 -18.43 18.29 2.52
CA LYS A 435 -18.12 19.36 1.57
C LYS A 435 -17.73 18.81 0.22
N ILE A 436 -18.15 19.51 -0.83
CA ILE A 436 -17.79 19.19 -2.22
C ILE A 436 -16.34 19.62 -2.46
N VAL A 437 -15.55 18.71 -3.02
CA VAL A 437 -14.19 18.97 -3.51
C VAL A 437 -14.24 19.03 -5.03
N ILE A 438 -13.58 20.03 -5.61
CA ILE A 438 -13.43 20.18 -7.05
C ILE A 438 -11.98 19.84 -7.42
N LEU A 439 -11.81 18.81 -8.24
CA LEU A 439 -10.52 18.31 -8.71
C LEU A 439 -10.40 18.58 -10.21
N PRO A 440 -9.60 19.58 -10.62
CA PRO A 440 -9.29 19.78 -12.02
C PRO A 440 -8.35 18.68 -12.52
N PHE A 441 -8.62 18.19 -13.73
CA PHE A 441 -7.72 17.28 -14.42
C PHE A 441 -7.63 17.64 -15.91
N SER A 442 -6.53 17.25 -16.54
CA SER A 442 -6.30 17.46 -17.97
C SER A 442 -5.87 16.16 -18.63
N VAL A 443 -6.36 15.91 -19.84
CA VAL A 443 -6.02 14.73 -20.62
C VAL A 443 -5.43 15.17 -21.96
N VAL A 444 -4.34 14.52 -22.39
CA VAL A 444 -3.74 14.70 -23.71
C VAL A 444 -3.50 13.34 -24.35
N THR A 445 -3.62 13.26 -25.67
CA THR A 445 -3.23 12.09 -26.45
C THR A 445 -2.17 12.47 -27.49
N GLN A 446 -1.17 11.63 -27.68
CA GLN A 446 -0.24 11.70 -28.82
C GLN A 446 -0.63 10.73 -29.95
N GLY A 447 -1.67 9.93 -29.74
CA GLY A 447 -2.26 9.07 -30.76
C GLY A 447 -3.32 9.83 -31.57
N ASP A 448 -4.27 9.08 -32.10
CA ASP A 448 -5.38 9.63 -32.85
C ASP A 448 -6.30 10.43 -31.92
N GLY A 449 -6.69 11.63 -32.38
CA GLY A 449 -7.72 12.41 -31.71
C GLY A 449 -9.10 11.74 -31.82
N GLY A 450 -10.05 12.18 -31.01
CA GLY A 450 -11.39 11.60 -31.01
C GLY A 450 -12.08 11.69 -29.67
N LEU A 451 -13.14 10.90 -29.50
CA LEU A 451 -13.92 10.85 -28.28
C LEU A 451 -13.35 9.78 -27.33
N TYR A 452 -12.67 10.22 -26.28
CA TYR A 452 -12.10 9.34 -25.26
C TYR A 452 -13.13 9.13 -24.16
N THR A 453 -13.21 7.91 -23.65
CA THR A 453 -14.05 7.58 -22.50
C THR A 453 -13.29 7.90 -21.22
N ILE A 454 -13.95 8.61 -20.30
CA ILE A 454 -13.40 8.93 -18.98
C ILE A 454 -14.16 8.14 -17.92
N ASN A 455 -13.41 7.45 -17.08
CA ASN A 455 -13.94 6.69 -15.97
C ASN A 455 -13.28 7.14 -14.67
N ALA A 456 -14.06 7.33 -13.62
CA ALA A 456 -13.53 7.60 -12.29
C ALA A 456 -14.22 6.74 -11.23
N ARG A 457 -13.43 6.22 -10.30
CA ARG A 457 -13.87 5.35 -9.19
C ARG A 457 -13.10 5.69 -7.92
N ASN A 458 -13.76 5.58 -6.77
CA ASN A 458 -13.11 5.67 -5.47
C ASN A 458 -13.49 4.46 -4.60
N ASP A 459 -12.61 4.07 -3.70
CA ASP A 459 -12.74 2.87 -2.84
C ASP A 459 -13.65 3.06 -1.61
N ARG A 460 -14.20 4.26 -1.41
CA ARG A 460 -15.13 4.58 -0.32
C ARG A 460 -16.55 4.86 -0.80
N ASP A 461 -16.81 4.64 -2.08
CA ASP A 461 -18.08 4.95 -2.75
C ASP A 461 -18.59 6.38 -2.49
N PHE A 462 -17.68 7.34 -2.28
CA PHE A 462 -18.04 8.73 -2.16
C PHE A 462 -18.74 9.19 -3.44
N PRO A 463 -19.87 9.91 -3.35
CA PRO A 463 -20.55 10.47 -4.51
C PRO A 463 -19.61 11.33 -5.36
N MET A 464 -19.61 11.07 -6.68
CA MET A 464 -18.79 11.81 -7.64
C MET A 464 -19.60 12.25 -8.86
N ASN A 465 -19.18 13.36 -9.45
CA ASN A 465 -19.66 13.81 -10.76
C ASN A 465 -18.48 14.21 -11.64
N PHE A 466 -18.44 13.67 -12.86
CA PHE A 466 -17.37 13.85 -13.84
C PHE A 466 -17.92 13.65 -15.25
N PRO A 467 -17.29 14.23 -16.29
CA PRO A 467 -17.68 13.96 -17.66
C PRO A 467 -17.35 12.51 -18.03
N SER A 468 -18.28 11.77 -18.62
CA SER A 468 -18.07 10.38 -19.06
C SER A 468 -17.21 10.26 -20.32
N SER A 469 -16.99 11.37 -21.02
CA SER A 469 -16.13 11.42 -22.21
C SER A 469 -15.52 12.80 -22.42
N LEU A 470 -14.39 12.83 -23.13
CA LEU A 470 -13.71 14.05 -23.55
C LEU A 470 -13.27 13.93 -25.00
N THR A 471 -13.53 14.97 -25.79
CA THR A 471 -12.98 15.07 -27.14
C THR A 471 -11.54 15.55 -27.04
N LEU A 472 -10.60 14.73 -27.50
CA LEU A 472 -9.17 15.05 -27.51
C LEU A 472 -8.72 15.37 -28.94
N THR A 473 -7.87 16.40 -29.06
CA THR A 473 -7.10 16.66 -30.28
C THR A 473 -5.66 16.25 -30.04
N SER A 474 -5.06 15.54 -30.99
CA SER A 474 -3.69 15.05 -30.85
C SER A 474 -2.71 16.19 -30.51
N GLY A 475 -1.91 15.99 -29.47
CA GLY A 475 -0.94 16.96 -28.96
C GLY A 475 -1.49 18.10 -28.11
N LEU A 476 -2.81 18.23 -27.95
CA LEU A 476 -3.43 19.30 -27.16
C LEU A 476 -4.09 18.77 -25.88
N TYR A 477 -3.95 19.51 -24.79
CA TYR A 477 -4.62 19.21 -23.53
C TYR A 477 -6.10 19.60 -23.58
N SER A 478 -6.97 18.68 -23.15
CA SER A 478 -8.37 18.96 -22.83
C SER A 478 -8.55 18.96 -21.32
N ASN A 479 -9.11 20.05 -20.78
CA ASN A 479 -9.32 20.23 -19.35
C ASN A 479 -10.74 19.81 -18.95
N ALA A 480 -10.87 19.24 -17.76
CA ALA A 480 -12.13 18.83 -17.17
C ALA A 480 -12.07 18.93 -15.63
N THR A 481 -13.23 18.78 -14.99
CA THR A 481 -13.35 18.81 -13.54
C THR A 481 -14.11 17.60 -13.06
N LEU A 482 -13.61 17.00 -11.98
CA LEU A 482 -14.28 15.95 -11.23
C LEU A 482 -14.64 16.51 -9.86
N THR A 483 -15.83 16.20 -9.38
CA THR A 483 -16.25 16.54 -8.01
C THR A 483 -16.39 15.29 -7.17
N VAL A 484 -15.97 15.37 -5.91
CA VAL A 484 -16.13 14.30 -4.91
C VAL A 484 -16.76 14.90 -3.65
N THR A 485 -17.72 14.22 -3.05
CA THR A 485 -18.38 14.69 -1.82
C THR A 485 -18.35 13.59 -0.77
N PRO A 486 -17.38 13.59 0.17
CA PRO A 486 -17.43 12.66 1.29
C PRO A 486 -18.66 12.92 2.15
N PRO A 487 -19.40 11.88 2.58
CA PRO A 487 -20.53 12.02 3.49
C PRO A 487 -20.19 12.79 4.76
N ALA A 488 -21.15 13.53 5.33
CA ALA A 488 -20.93 14.35 6.53
C ALA A 488 -20.55 13.55 7.78
N ASN A 489 -20.93 12.27 7.83
CA ASN A 489 -20.56 11.32 8.89
C ASN A 489 -19.21 10.62 8.66
N THR A 490 -18.47 10.98 7.60
CA THR A 490 -17.13 10.42 7.36
C THR A 490 -16.21 10.79 8.51
N GLN A 491 -15.61 9.79 9.15
CA GLN A 491 -14.69 10.00 10.26
C GLN A 491 -13.42 10.74 9.81
N SER A 492 -12.96 11.70 10.60
CA SER A 492 -11.68 12.39 10.35
C SER A 492 -10.51 11.39 10.37
N GLY A 493 -9.57 11.54 9.45
CA GLY A 493 -8.48 10.58 9.21
C GLY A 493 -8.85 9.47 8.23
N THR A 494 -10.01 9.55 7.57
CA THR A 494 -10.37 8.61 6.50
C THR A 494 -9.61 8.94 5.22
N ASP A 495 -8.83 7.99 4.71
CA ASP A 495 -8.19 8.09 3.40
C ASP A 495 -9.01 7.37 2.32
N ALA A 496 -9.22 8.03 1.18
CA ALA A 496 -9.85 7.44 -0.01
C ALA A 496 -8.89 7.47 -1.19
N THR A 497 -8.89 6.40 -1.97
CA THR A 497 -8.11 6.26 -3.20
C THR A 497 -9.03 6.50 -4.39
N LEU A 498 -8.74 7.55 -5.16
CA LEU A 498 -9.46 7.93 -6.38
C LEU A 498 -8.63 7.54 -7.61
N THR A 499 -9.21 6.71 -8.49
CA THR A 499 -8.63 6.35 -9.78
C THR A 499 -9.39 7.06 -10.89
N ILE A 500 -8.68 7.81 -11.74
CA ILE A 500 -9.21 8.41 -12.97
C ILE A 500 -8.54 7.73 -14.16
N GLU A 501 -9.33 7.26 -15.11
CA GLU A 501 -8.89 6.57 -16.31
C GLU A 501 -9.40 7.29 -17.57
N ALA A 502 -8.57 7.31 -18.61
CA ALA A 502 -8.92 7.77 -19.94
C ALA A 502 -8.61 6.67 -20.95
N LYS A 503 -9.60 6.31 -21.76
CA LYS A 503 -9.55 5.19 -22.71
C LYS A 503 -9.83 5.66 -24.14
N SER A 504 -9.03 5.17 -25.08
CA SER A 504 -9.15 5.48 -26.51
C SER A 504 -10.48 5.00 -27.10
N PRO A 505 -10.92 5.57 -28.24
CA PRO A 505 -12.19 5.20 -28.87
C PRO A 505 -12.32 3.71 -29.23
N ASP A 506 -11.21 3.07 -29.59
CA ASP A 506 -11.12 1.64 -29.92
C ASP A 506 -10.90 0.75 -28.68
N GLY A 507 -10.65 1.36 -27.51
CA GLY A 507 -10.36 0.68 -26.26
C GLY A 507 -8.99 0.00 -26.20
N ALA A 508 -8.14 0.17 -27.22
CA ALA A 508 -6.83 -0.48 -27.30
C ALA A 508 -5.76 0.22 -26.45
N ASP A 509 -5.91 1.51 -26.20
CA ASP A 509 -5.01 2.31 -25.39
C ASP A 509 -5.76 2.95 -24.21
N SER A 510 -5.14 2.91 -23.04
CA SER A 510 -5.67 3.56 -21.85
C SER A 510 -4.54 4.01 -20.94
N ASN A 511 -4.78 5.08 -20.20
CA ASN A 511 -3.92 5.49 -19.10
C ASN A 511 -4.77 5.91 -17.91
N PHE A 512 -4.13 5.98 -16.75
CA PHE A 512 -4.79 6.26 -15.49
C PHE A 512 -3.91 7.13 -14.59
N ILE A 513 -4.54 7.75 -13.60
CA ILE A 513 -3.88 8.42 -12.48
C ILE A 513 -4.59 8.01 -11.19
N ILE A 514 -3.80 7.76 -10.15
CA ILE A 514 -4.31 7.45 -8.80
C ILE A 514 -4.00 8.63 -7.90
N LEU A 515 -5.01 9.08 -7.18
CA LEU A 515 -4.98 10.21 -6.26
C LEU A 515 -5.42 9.74 -4.87
N ARG A 516 -4.82 10.30 -3.82
CA ARG A 516 -5.23 10.05 -2.43
C ARG A 516 -5.95 11.27 -1.87
N LEU A 517 -7.09 11.03 -1.25
CA LEU A 517 -7.93 12.04 -0.61
C LEU A 517 -7.96 11.76 0.89
N SER A 518 -7.35 12.63 1.69
CA SER A 518 -7.43 12.55 3.15
C SER A 518 -8.55 13.44 3.66
N VAL A 519 -9.55 12.81 4.28
CA VAL A 519 -10.70 13.49 4.89
C VAL A 519 -10.34 13.91 6.30
N VAL A 520 -10.24 15.21 6.53
CA VAL A 520 -9.85 15.82 7.81
C VAL A 520 -10.90 16.84 8.21
N THR A 521 -11.44 16.70 9.41
CA THR A 521 -12.29 17.74 9.99
C THR A 521 -11.45 18.99 10.22
N LYS A 522 -11.91 20.14 9.73
CA LYS A 522 -11.22 21.41 9.94
C LYS A 522 -11.12 21.70 11.44
N ILE A 523 -9.88 21.78 11.95
CA ILE A 523 -9.62 22.31 13.28
C ILE A 523 -9.90 23.81 13.22
N THR A 524 -10.93 24.25 13.93
CA THR A 524 -11.32 25.67 13.98
C THR A 524 -10.72 26.41 15.17
N ASP A 525 -10.16 25.68 16.13
CA ASP A 525 -9.70 26.21 17.40
C ASP A 525 -8.28 25.72 17.73
N PHE A 526 -7.37 26.68 17.82
CA PHE A 526 -5.94 26.46 18.09
C PHE A 526 -5.51 27.11 19.40
N PHE A 527 -6.44 27.72 20.14
CA PHE A 527 -6.11 28.50 21.33
C PHE A 527 -6.51 27.71 22.58
N PRO A 528 -5.59 27.53 23.54
CA PRO A 528 -5.96 26.90 24.80
C PRO A 528 -6.85 27.82 25.65
N PRO A 529 -7.68 27.24 26.54
CA PRO A 529 -8.42 28.02 27.53
C PRO A 529 -7.51 28.94 28.33
N GLN A 530 -7.95 30.17 28.56
CA GLN A 530 -7.21 31.19 29.29
C GLN A 530 -7.68 31.28 30.75
N CYS A 531 -6.73 31.54 31.65
CA CYS A 531 -7.03 31.83 33.06
C CYS A 531 -6.92 33.34 33.31
N GLY A 532 -8.05 33.96 33.66
CA GLY A 532 -8.17 35.38 33.98
C GLY A 532 -8.69 35.60 35.41
N ASP A 533 -8.64 36.86 35.86
CA ASP A 533 -9.22 37.32 37.13
C ASP A 533 -8.87 36.47 38.35
N VAL A 534 -7.59 36.10 38.48
CA VAL A 534 -7.09 35.31 39.61
C VAL A 534 -7.12 36.14 40.88
N THR A 535 -7.93 35.72 41.84
CA THR A 535 -8.06 36.30 43.18
C THR A 535 -7.66 35.26 44.22
N VAL A 536 -6.87 35.68 45.21
CA VAL A 536 -6.35 34.79 46.24
C VAL A 536 -6.59 35.40 47.61
N VAL A 537 -7.22 34.61 48.47
CA VAL A 537 -7.49 34.94 49.86
C VAL A 537 -6.75 33.90 50.70
N ALA A 538 -5.71 34.32 51.41
CA ALA A 538 -4.89 33.44 52.22
C ALA A 538 -4.81 33.94 53.67
N ASP A 539 -4.90 33.02 54.63
CA ASP A 539 -4.54 33.30 56.01
C ASP A 539 -3.03 33.62 56.13
N ASP A 540 -2.61 34.13 57.29
CA ASP A 540 -1.18 34.32 57.60
C ASP A 540 -0.48 32.97 57.80
N CYS A 541 -0.15 32.31 56.68
CA CYS A 541 0.43 30.97 56.68
C CYS A 541 1.77 30.96 57.45
N PRO A 542 1.92 30.10 58.48
CA PRO A 542 3.13 30.03 59.28
C PRO A 542 4.31 29.52 58.46
N ARG A 543 5.53 29.97 58.80
CA ARG A 543 6.78 29.47 58.16
C ARG A 543 7.08 28.02 58.53
N ASP A 544 6.60 27.58 59.70
CA ASP A 544 6.77 26.21 60.16
C ASP A 544 5.68 25.31 59.53
N ALA A 545 6.11 24.40 58.67
CA ALA A 545 5.25 23.45 57.98
C ALA A 545 4.58 22.44 58.93
N SER A 546 4.97 22.36 60.21
CA SER A 546 4.26 21.54 61.20
C SER A 546 2.97 22.20 61.72
N MET A 547 2.82 23.52 61.56
CA MET A 547 1.67 24.29 62.05
C MET A 547 0.72 24.77 60.94
N CYS A 548 0.95 24.38 59.68
CA CYS A 548 0.20 24.88 58.52
C CYS A 548 -1.22 24.31 58.38
N GLY A 549 -1.56 23.22 59.09
CA GLY A 549 -2.81 22.49 58.88
C GLY A 549 -4.09 23.25 59.28
N SER A 550 -3.99 24.17 60.24
CA SER A 550 -5.11 24.99 60.71
C SER A 550 -5.35 26.25 59.88
N PHE A 551 -4.42 26.63 59.01
CA PHE A 551 -4.51 27.82 58.16
C PHE A 551 -4.90 27.42 56.74
N ARG A 552 -5.75 28.20 56.11
CA ARG A 552 -6.28 27.92 54.78
C ARG A 552 -6.03 29.07 53.82
N TRP A 553 -6.07 28.73 52.55
CA TRP A 553 -6.11 29.70 51.48
C TRP A 553 -7.04 29.22 50.38
N GLU A 554 -7.62 30.18 49.68
CA GLU A 554 -8.55 29.98 48.60
C GLU A 554 -8.10 30.80 47.38
N LEU A 555 -8.18 30.17 46.21
CA LEU A 555 -7.99 30.81 44.92
C LEU A 555 -9.30 30.74 44.16
N SER A 556 -9.75 31.89 43.64
CA SER A 556 -10.85 31.97 42.68
C SER A 556 -10.31 32.53 41.37
N ALA A 557 -10.58 31.86 40.25
CA ALA A 557 -10.15 32.29 38.92
C ALA A 557 -11.24 32.04 37.87
N ASN A 558 -11.25 32.87 36.84
CA ASN A 558 -12.15 32.74 35.71
C ASN A 558 -11.43 32.03 34.56
N ILE A 559 -11.97 30.91 34.10
CA ILE A 559 -11.46 30.21 32.92
C ILE A 559 -12.39 30.46 31.75
N THR A 560 -11.85 30.98 30.66
CA THR A 560 -12.59 31.24 29.43
C THR A 560 -11.91 30.55 28.26
N ASP A 561 -12.70 30.14 27.28
CA ASP A 561 -12.21 29.66 25.99
C ASP A 561 -12.44 30.69 24.87
N ASP A 562 -12.84 31.92 25.24
CA ASP A 562 -13.20 33.03 24.36
C ASP A 562 -14.02 32.61 23.12
N ASN A 563 -13.40 32.58 21.95
CA ASN A 563 -14.02 32.21 20.67
C ASN A 563 -13.69 30.76 20.22
N GLY A 564 -13.24 29.94 21.16
CA GLY A 564 -12.90 28.52 21.00
C GLY A 564 -14.12 27.60 21.04
N THR A 565 -13.88 26.31 21.26
CA THR A 565 -14.89 25.24 21.23
C THR A 565 -15.61 25.00 22.56
N GLY A 566 -15.17 25.69 23.61
CA GLY A 566 -15.64 25.60 24.98
C GLY A 566 -14.87 24.57 25.81
N ILE A 567 -14.95 24.71 27.13
CA ILE A 567 -14.21 23.89 28.08
C ILE A 567 -14.85 22.50 28.20
N LYS A 568 -14.03 21.45 28.11
CA LYS A 568 -14.44 20.04 28.24
C LYS A 568 -14.19 19.49 29.63
N SER A 569 -13.06 19.83 30.24
CA SER A 569 -12.69 19.32 31.57
C SER A 569 -11.73 20.25 32.28
N ILE A 570 -11.88 20.36 33.60
CA ILE A 570 -10.96 21.07 34.49
C ILE A 570 -10.46 20.07 35.52
N SER A 571 -9.15 20.02 35.72
CA SER A 571 -8.51 19.06 36.62
C SER A 571 -7.37 19.70 37.39
N LEU A 572 -7.09 19.14 38.57
CA LEU A 572 -5.95 19.53 39.38
C LEU A 572 -4.72 18.72 38.97
N ARG A 573 -3.67 19.37 38.50
CA ARG A 573 -2.40 18.72 38.15
C ARG A 573 -1.39 18.76 39.30
N GLN A 574 -1.40 19.85 40.08
CA GLN A 574 -0.56 20.01 41.26
C GLN A 574 -1.35 20.68 42.38
N GLY A 575 -1.15 20.22 43.62
CA GLY A 575 -1.84 20.68 44.82
C GLY A 575 -2.60 19.56 45.51
N ASN A 576 -2.88 19.71 46.81
CA ASN A 576 -3.59 18.70 47.61
C ASN A 576 -4.84 19.29 48.29
N GLY A 577 -5.58 20.11 47.54
CA GLY A 577 -6.76 20.84 48.00
C GLY A 577 -8.02 20.41 47.27
N ASN A 578 -9.15 20.98 47.66
CA ASN A 578 -10.42 20.73 47.00
C ASN A 578 -10.63 21.73 45.85
N LEU A 579 -10.97 21.21 44.66
CA LEU A 579 -11.23 21.99 43.45
C LEU A 579 -12.72 21.91 43.11
N SER A 580 -13.36 23.05 42.97
CA SER A 580 -14.77 23.18 42.55
C SER A 580 -14.88 24.20 41.43
N HIS A 581 -15.91 24.06 40.59
CA HIS A 581 -16.14 24.96 39.46
C HIS A 581 -17.62 25.05 39.11
N THR A 582 -18.01 26.11 38.40
CA THR A 582 -19.36 26.26 37.83
C THR A 582 -19.57 25.32 36.64
N LEU A 583 -20.72 25.38 35.96
CA LEU A 583 -21.00 24.46 34.87
C LEU A 583 -20.04 24.72 33.70
N LEU A 584 -19.46 23.65 33.15
CA LEU A 584 -18.52 23.75 32.01
C LEU A 584 -19.17 24.29 30.72
N THR A 585 -20.51 24.41 30.70
CA THR A 585 -21.28 25.04 29.62
C THR A 585 -21.32 26.56 29.72
N ASP A 586 -20.89 27.15 30.84
CA ASP A 586 -20.90 28.58 31.05
C ASP A 586 -19.84 29.27 30.16
N PRO A 587 -20.10 30.48 29.62
CA PRO A 587 -19.12 31.22 28.82
C PRO A 587 -17.87 31.60 29.62
N ILE A 588 -18.01 31.74 30.93
CA ILE A 588 -16.92 31.94 31.89
C ILE A 588 -17.10 30.92 32.99
N VAL A 589 -16.16 29.99 33.12
CA VAL A 589 -16.19 28.96 34.17
C VAL A 589 -15.40 29.47 35.35
N GLN A 590 -16.09 29.78 36.44
CA GLN A 590 -15.43 30.18 37.69
C GLN A 590 -14.94 28.94 38.42
N VAL A 591 -13.67 28.95 38.79
CA VAL A 591 -13.00 27.85 39.49
C VAL A 591 -12.56 28.33 40.86
N VAL A 592 -12.89 27.55 41.89
CA VAL A 592 -12.51 27.80 43.28
C VAL A 592 -11.70 26.62 43.80
N TYR A 593 -10.46 26.90 44.21
CA TYR A 593 -9.55 25.96 44.83
C TYR A 593 -9.32 26.33 46.30
N SER A 594 -9.52 25.39 47.22
CA SER A 594 -9.31 25.61 48.65
C SER A 594 -8.36 24.56 49.22
N ALA A 595 -7.31 24.99 49.91
CA ALA A 595 -6.32 24.11 50.51
C ALA A 595 -5.81 24.62 51.86
N SER A 596 -5.18 23.72 52.63
CA SER A 596 -4.39 24.13 53.78
C SER A 596 -3.09 24.80 53.33
N CYS A 597 -2.52 25.66 54.17
CA CYS A 597 -1.22 26.28 53.92
C CYS A 597 -0.05 25.26 53.80
N CYS A 598 -0.30 23.97 54.05
CA CYS A 598 0.66 22.89 53.82
C CYS A 598 0.87 22.58 52.34
N SER A 599 -0.10 22.93 51.48
CA SER A 599 -0.01 22.85 50.03
C SER A 599 0.03 24.27 49.48
N GLN A 600 1.24 24.82 49.30
CA GLN A 600 1.43 26.24 48.95
C GLN A 600 1.33 26.55 47.46
N THR A 601 1.19 25.53 46.61
CA THR A 601 1.22 25.68 45.15
C THR A 601 0.06 24.92 44.53
N VAL A 602 -0.54 25.52 43.51
CA VAL A 602 -1.63 24.93 42.72
C VAL A 602 -1.35 25.08 41.23
N GLU A 603 -1.58 24.03 40.47
CA GLU A 603 -1.64 24.05 39.00
C GLU A 603 -2.95 23.40 38.56
N ILE A 604 -3.86 24.22 38.04
CA ILE A 604 -5.15 23.80 37.48
C ILE A 604 -4.98 23.72 35.96
N VAL A 605 -5.45 22.63 35.35
CA VAL A 605 -5.42 22.42 33.90
C VAL A 605 -6.83 22.36 33.38
N ALA A 606 -7.14 23.25 32.43
CA ALA A 606 -8.39 23.26 31.68
C ALA A 606 -8.12 22.75 30.26
N VAL A 607 -8.95 21.83 29.79
CA VAL A 607 -8.87 21.25 28.44
C VAL A 607 -10.16 21.60 27.71
N ASP A 608 -10.05 22.17 26.51
CA ASP A 608 -11.19 22.44 25.64
C ASP A 608 -11.72 21.17 24.95
N LYS A 609 -12.72 21.30 24.07
CA LYS A 609 -13.30 20.15 23.35
C LYS A 609 -12.41 19.59 22.25
N VAL A 610 -11.42 20.34 21.76
CA VAL A 610 -10.49 19.91 20.71
C VAL A 610 -9.13 19.43 21.25
N GLY A 611 -8.93 19.50 22.57
CA GLY A 611 -7.75 19.00 23.28
C GLY A 611 -6.67 20.04 23.60
N ASN A 612 -6.88 21.34 23.34
CA ASN A 612 -5.91 22.35 23.78
C ASN A 612 -5.99 22.50 25.31
N ALA A 613 -4.83 22.61 25.95
CA ALA A 613 -4.72 22.64 27.41
C ALA A 613 -4.18 23.98 27.91
N GLY A 614 -5.02 24.70 28.65
CA GLY A 614 -4.69 25.89 29.41
C GLY A 614 -4.24 25.57 30.83
N ARG A 615 -3.40 26.44 31.42
CA ARG A 615 -2.88 26.25 32.79
C ARG A 615 -3.11 27.49 33.63
N CYS A 616 -3.61 27.30 34.83
CA CYS A 616 -3.68 28.32 35.86
C CYS A 616 -2.77 27.93 37.03
N TYR A 617 -1.69 28.69 37.21
CA TYR A 617 -0.69 28.43 38.25
C TYR A 617 -0.69 29.55 39.28
N HIS A 618 -0.66 29.20 40.56
CA HIS A 618 -0.42 30.14 41.64
C HIS A 618 0.37 29.51 42.78
N SER A 619 1.17 30.32 43.48
CA SER A 619 1.91 29.90 44.67
C SER A 619 1.85 30.98 45.75
N ILE A 620 1.45 30.59 46.96
CA ILE A 620 1.44 31.43 48.16
C ILE A 620 2.74 31.33 48.97
N ALA A 621 3.74 30.57 48.47
CA ALA A 621 5.04 30.46 49.10
C ALA A 621 5.71 31.85 49.16
N ARG A 622 6.08 32.30 50.37
CA ARG A 622 6.80 33.56 50.54
C ARG A 622 8.15 33.45 49.84
N SER A 623 8.36 34.26 48.80
CA SER A 623 9.61 34.29 48.03
C SER A 623 10.79 34.65 48.93
N GLY A 624 11.64 33.67 49.23
CA GLY A 624 12.92 33.86 49.91
C GLY A 624 14.04 34.38 49.00
N SER A 625 13.71 34.93 47.83
CA SER A 625 14.65 35.41 46.83
C SER A 625 13.99 36.49 45.96
N PRO A 626 14.74 37.47 45.41
CA PRO A 626 14.18 38.51 44.57
C PRO A 626 13.47 37.88 43.36
N PRO A 627 12.49 38.57 42.74
CA PRO A 627 11.80 38.03 41.58
C PRO A 627 12.85 37.72 40.50
N ALA A 628 12.92 36.46 40.09
CA ALA A 628 13.56 36.15 38.83
C ALA A 628 12.72 36.86 37.75
N LEU A 629 13.23 37.99 37.25
CA LEU A 629 12.74 38.61 36.04
C LEU A 629 12.69 37.53 34.97
N HIS A 630 11.49 37.11 34.58
CA HIS A 630 11.31 36.46 33.29
C HIS A 630 11.70 37.52 32.25
N LEU A 631 12.95 37.47 31.77
CA LEU A 631 13.36 38.21 30.59
C LEU A 631 12.45 37.74 29.45
N SER A 632 11.66 38.67 28.93
CA SER A 632 10.92 38.45 27.69
C SER A 632 11.91 38.10 26.57
N LEU A 633 11.49 37.22 25.66
CA LEU A 633 12.24 36.76 24.49
C LEU A 633 12.82 37.92 23.64
N LEU A 634 12.25 39.13 23.76
CA LEU A 634 12.68 40.35 23.09
C LEU A 634 14.04 40.88 23.57
N LEU A 635 14.45 40.63 24.82
CA LEU A 635 15.76 41.05 25.33
C LEU A 635 16.90 40.14 24.86
N TRP A 636 16.63 38.87 24.55
CA TRP A 636 17.61 37.97 23.93
C TRP A 636 17.88 38.34 22.46
N LEU A 637 16.87 38.86 21.75
CA LEU A 637 17.04 39.40 20.39
C LEU A 637 17.88 40.69 20.37
N GLY A 638 17.79 41.53 21.40
CA GLY A 638 18.61 42.75 21.53
C GLY A 638 20.11 42.45 21.74
N LEU A 639 20.46 41.38 22.45
CA LEU A 639 21.85 40.99 22.70
C LEU A 639 22.52 40.35 21.48
N LEU A 640 21.77 39.62 20.64
CA LEU A 640 22.30 39.02 19.41
C LEU A 640 22.60 40.05 18.30
N VAL A 641 21.89 41.18 18.25
CA VAL A 641 22.16 42.25 17.28
C VAL A 641 23.44 43.04 17.62
N SER A 642 23.87 43.05 18.88
CA SER A 642 25.09 43.74 19.30
C SER A 642 26.41 43.01 19.01
N VAL A 643 26.36 41.72 18.62
CA VAL A 643 27.56 40.91 18.30
C VAL A 643 27.95 40.99 16.82
N PHE A 644 27.09 41.54 15.94
CA PHE A 644 27.36 41.66 14.49
C PHE A 644 27.58 43.10 14.00
N SER A 645 27.93 44.05 14.88
CA SER A 645 28.19 45.44 14.45
C SER A 645 29.38 46.09 15.15
N VAL A 646 30.55 45.47 15.07
CA VAL A 646 31.88 46.09 15.27
C VAL A 646 32.85 45.18 14.49
N LYS A 647 33.52 45.50 13.38
CA LYS A 647 34.22 46.73 12.94
C LYS A 647 34.66 46.55 11.46
N PRO A 648 35.39 47.53 10.89
CA PRO A 648 35.11 48.20 9.61
C PRO A 648 35.29 47.36 8.33
#